data_AF-A0A950QQV0-F1
#
_entry.id   AF-A0A950QQV0-F1
#
_cell.length_a   1.000
_cell.length_b   1.000
_cell.length_c   1.000
_cell.angle_alpha   90.00
_cell.angle_beta   90.00
_cell.angle_gamma   90.00
#
_symmetry.space_group_name_H-M   'P 1'
#
loop_
_entity.id
_entity.type
_entity.pdbx_description
1 polymer ?
#
loop_
_entity_poly.entity_id
_entity_poly.type
_entity_poly.pdbx_seq_one_letter_code
_entity_poly.pdbx_strand_id
1 'polypeptide(L)'
;MKSRFLLALLLVAGLIRVLPAQVAVSDDAFTSSALPNANYGVSLGLVVQSPTATGTMVSPAEFSGFTANTYLKFDLAALPSNAVPGNIAKANLRLYVDFVVSPGTFDVYQAAGPWNEATLTAGNAPGIVGSPINQSPILVTTALKYIDIDITSAFANSPPANGFVLVPSKGSNIFASFDSKENPLTSHDPDLTVSVNDASSVQLQQEIKRATQAENTISTNLATETTRATGAENTLTNSLSAEITRAKSAEASLSATTSAETSRAQGAEAGLTTSLNNEVANRVAGDQKALAAATAYTDMSVANEATQRGNADNALQGNITALQNSLSSYAQLAAANTFQASQTISGDLAVNNVNASGLLTAYGALLPPLQQATPAQGFPSNPFDITASLSDGTNSHNETFRWQAVPVNNGTSNLTAQLSLLYGGGATPAATGFSINADGTQNFVANQTFNGTHTGDGSGLTFVHAITADNATTAGTATTAATAVTATTAVSASTAANFTGILAGDVTGAQSSTSVAALAGIPLAKTPPQDGQVLTYSASANQWQPAAQSGVNAPVAAVPPPPANSGTYMLQINGETIPLESFAGCDERILGVLYNECYLQTKELTPALQQWIHDAIAGNPRTLSRDITILGGDSLRKVIGIMQVHRAFISDLAFSDFDASSAAIGSLSLVIVPSTVDFFSQDGTQDLPPANPAAVPWTQRDFRFAVPSTNTTGIRAVQGIHMSIPKMPASSLGTRLQFQPGAPAFSDILISFENSGATASDLQDWSNHIAHGLTDQRSGQLEISVSLNVIATLQFTTLTPTSIASFPVGFFRTLDFSVGSFTLQ
;
A
#
# COMPACT_ATOMS: atom_id res chain seq x y z
N MET A 1 46.50 -5.07 -33.19
CA MET A 1 47.00 -6.40 -32.75
C MET A 1 47.87 -7.16 -33.77
N LYS A 2 47.99 -6.77 -35.05
CA LYS A 2 48.74 -7.53 -36.06
C LYS A 2 50.29 -7.46 -35.99
N SER A 3 50.86 -6.46 -35.30
CA SER A 3 52.33 -6.22 -35.34
C SER A 3 53.11 -6.91 -34.21
N ARG A 4 52.47 -7.20 -33.06
CA ARG A 4 53.15 -7.83 -31.91
C ARG A 4 53.29 -9.36 -32.01
N PHE A 5 52.51 -10.00 -32.88
CA PHE A 5 52.54 -11.46 -33.07
C PHE A 5 53.68 -11.94 -33.98
N LEU A 6 54.11 -11.10 -34.94
CA LEU A 6 55.20 -11.46 -35.85
C LEU A 6 56.58 -11.43 -35.18
N LEU A 7 56.74 -10.63 -34.12
CA LEU A 7 58.01 -10.47 -33.40
C LEU A 7 58.30 -11.59 -32.39
N ALA A 8 57.27 -12.27 -31.89
CA ALA A 8 57.41 -13.43 -31.01
C ALA A 8 57.73 -14.73 -31.78
N LEU A 9 57.28 -14.84 -33.04
CA LEU A 9 57.50 -16.03 -33.87
C LEU A 9 58.94 -16.16 -34.40
N LEU A 10 59.69 -15.05 -34.52
CA LEU A 10 61.07 -15.06 -35.00
C LEU A 10 62.13 -15.31 -33.92
N LEU A 11 61.80 -15.15 -32.63
CA LEU A 11 62.80 -15.20 -31.56
C LEU A 11 63.09 -16.62 -31.02
N VAL A 12 62.26 -17.62 -31.35
CA VAL A 12 62.37 -18.99 -30.77
C VAL A 12 62.83 -20.04 -31.78
N ALA A 13 62.85 -19.74 -33.08
CA ALA A 13 63.37 -20.66 -34.11
C ALA A 13 64.91 -20.81 -34.10
N GLY A 14 65.63 -20.11 -33.22
CA GLY A 14 67.09 -19.97 -33.25
C GLY A 14 67.90 -20.85 -32.29
N LEU A 15 67.30 -21.70 -31.45
CA LEU A 15 68.06 -22.55 -30.51
C LEU A 15 67.82 -24.04 -30.77
N ILE A 16 68.45 -24.58 -31.81
CA ILE A 16 68.70 -26.02 -31.92
C ILE A 16 69.87 -26.33 -30.97
N ARG A 17 69.58 -26.88 -29.78
CA ARG A 17 70.63 -27.36 -28.88
C ARG A 17 71.05 -28.76 -29.30
N VAL A 18 72.18 -28.84 -29.99
CA VAL A 18 72.87 -30.10 -30.28
C VAL A 18 73.71 -30.45 -29.05
N LEU A 19 73.42 -31.59 -28.40
CA LEU A 19 74.26 -32.12 -27.32
C LEU A 19 75.26 -33.12 -27.94
N PRO A 20 76.56 -32.77 -28.08
CA PRO A 20 77.57 -33.72 -28.49
C PRO A 20 77.95 -34.64 -27.32
N ALA A 21 77.98 -35.95 -27.56
CA ALA A 21 78.65 -36.91 -26.69
C ALA A 21 80.02 -37.22 -27.29
N GLN A 22 81.07 -37.02 -26.49
CA GLN A 22 82.44 -37.34 -26.83
C GLN A 22 82.75 -38.77 -26.36
N VAL A 23 83.36 -39.59 -27.21
CA VAL A 23 83.56 -41.03 -27.00
C VAL A 23 85.02 -41.37 -27.24
N ALA A 24 85.73 -41.68 -26.16
CA ALA A 24 87.15 -42.02 -26.20
C ALA A 24 87.42 -43.35 -26.93
N VAL A 25 88.61 -43.45 -27.52
CA VAL A 25 89.14 -44.70 -28.07
C VAL A 25 89.39 -45.70 -26.93
N SER A 26 88.89 -46.91 -27.11
CA SER A 26 89.05 -48.03 -26.17
C SER A 26 90.22 -48.94 -26.58
N ASP A 27 90.37 -49.21 -27.87
CA ASP A 27 91.45 -50.02 -28.44
C ASP A 27 91.97 -49.34 -29.71
N ASP A 28 93.30 -49.24 -29.89
CA ASP A 28 93.93 -48.81 -31.15
C ASP A 28 95.23 -49.57 -31.43
N ALA A 29 95.47 -49.89 -32.70
CA ALA A 29 96.69 -50.56 -33.13
C ALA A 29 96.83 -50.41 -34.65
N PHE A 30 98.02 -50.64 -35.19
CA PHE A 30 98.18 -50.85 -36.62
C PHE A 30 98.76 -52.23 -36.94
N THR A 31 98.61 -52.67 -38.18
CA THR A 31 99.19 -53.91 -38.68
C THR A 31 100.08 -53.60 -39.86
N SER A 32 101.27 -54.18 -39.93
CA SER A 32 102.19 -54.03 -41.07
C SER A 32 102.40 -55.35 -41.80
N SER A 33 102.32 -55.32 -43.13
CA SER A 33 102.68 -56.48 -43.94
C SER A 33 104.19 -56.72 -44.01
N ALA A 34 105.02 -55.77 -43.52
CA ALA A 34 106.47 -55.94 -43.39
C ALA A 34 106.81 -56.96 -42.29
N LEU A 35 106.04 -56.92 -41.18
CA LEU A 35 106.18 -57.79 -40.03
C LEU A 35 104.80 -58.41 -39.67
N PRO A 36 104.34 -59.43 -40.41
CA PRO A 36 102.94 -59.89 -40.32
C PRO A 36 102.51 -60.45 -38.96
N ASN A 37 103.47 -60.85 -38.12
CA ASN A 37 103.24 -61.39 -36.78
C ASN A 37 103.55 -60.39 -35.65
N ALA A 38 103.98 -59.17 -35.98
CA ALA A 38 104.23 -58.15 -34.97
C ALA A 38 102.90 -57.55 -34.49
N ASN A 39 102.81 -57.37 -33.18
CA ASN A 39 101.74 -56.62 -32.54
C ASN A 39 102.23 -55.20 -32.25
N TYR A 40 101.45 -54.22 -32.68
CA TYR A 40 101.77 -52.80 -32.49
C TYR A 40 100.77 -52.08 -31.58
N GLY A 41 100.09 -52.81 -30.68
CA GLY A 41 99.15 -52.20 -29.73
C GLY A 41 99.81 -51.18 -28.81
N VAL A 42 101.06 -51.42 -28.40
CA VAL A 42 101.83 -50.48 -27.55
C VAL A 42 102.60 -49.41 -28.33
N SER A 43 102.37 -49.29 -29.65
CA SER A 43 103.08 -48.31 -30.48
C SER A 43 102.56 -46.91 -30.19
N LEU A 44 103.47 -45.94 -30.01
CA LEU A 44 103.10 -44.54 -29.81
C LEU A 44 102.39 -43.94 -31.04
N GLY A 45 102.67 -44.45 -32.24
CA GLY A 45 102.05 -44.01 -33.49
C GLY A 45 101.25 -45.11 -34.18
N LEU A 46 100.19 -44.71 -34.88
CA LEU A 46 99.30 -45.54 -35.67
C LEU A 46 99.58 -45.31 -37.17
N VAL A 47 100.18 -46.29 -37.85
CA VAL A 47 100.68 -46.10 -39.21
C VAL A 47 99.66 -46.49 -40.28
N VAL A 48 99.46 -45.59 -41.26
CA VAL A 48 98.78 -45.89 -42.52
C VAL A 48 99.77 -45.73 -43.67
N GLN A 49 100.09 -46.84 -44.33
CA GLN A 49 101.13 -46.89 -45.37
C GLN A 49 100.67 -47.69 -46.60
N SER A 50 100.86 -47.10 -47.78
CA SER A 50 100.71 -47.76 -49.08
C SER A 50 102.01 -48.47 -49.49
N PRO A 51 101.94 -49.63 -50.20
CA PRO A 51 103.14 -50.32 -50.69
C PRO A 51 103.91 -49.52 -51.75
N THR A 52 103.29 -48.51 -52.37
CA THR A 52 103.96 -47.62 -53.34
C THR A 52 104.59 -46.39 -52.69
N ALA A 53 104.41 -46.18 -51.38
CA ALA A 53 105.01 -45.06 -50.68
C ALA A 53 106.52 -45.23 -50.54
N THR A 54 107.26 -44.13 -50.68
CA THR A 54 108.72 -44.08 -50.53
C THR A 54 109.10 -43.30 -49.26
N GLY A 55 110.17 -43.72 -48.59
CA GLY A 55 110.66 -43.13 -47.34
C GLY A 55 110.82 -44.15 -46.21
N THR A 56 111.22 -43.69 -45.03
CA THR A 56 111.48 -44.53 -43.86
C THR A 56 111.00 -43.82 -42.60
N MET A 57 110.27 -44.53 -41.73
CA MET A 57 110.00 -44.11 -40.35
C MET A 57 110.92 -44.87 -39.41
N VAL A 58 111.40 -44.18 -38.37
CA VAL A 58 112.36 -44.77 -37.40
C VAL A 58 111.68 -45.19 -36.09
N SER A 59 110.44 -44.77 -35.83
CA SER A 59 109.67 -45.15 -34.64
C SER A 59 108.17 -44.90 -34.86
N PRO A 60 107.34 -45.94 -35.06
CA PRO A 60 107.73 -47.33 -35.27
C PRO A 60 108.57 -47.49 -36.55
N ALA A 61 109.50 -48.44 -36.56
CA ALA A 61 110.42 -48.63 -37.69
C ALA A 61 109.70 -49.27 -38.88
N GLU A 62 109.37 -48.48 -39.90
CA GLU A 62 108.68 -48.94 -41.11
C GLU A 62 109.43 -48.45 -42.36
N PHE A 63 109.52 -49.31 -43.38
CA PHE A 63 110.25 -49.08 -44.62
C PHE A 63 109.30 -49.12 -45.82
N SER A 64 109.69 -48.53 -46.96
CA SER A 64 108.90 -48.58 -48.20
C SER A 64 108.64 -50.01 -48.69
N GLY A 65 107.50 -50.24 -49.35
CA GLY A 65 107.18 -51.51 -50.03
C GLY A 65 106.13 -52.40 -49.35
N PHE A 66 105.51 -51.95 -48.25
CA PHE A 66 104.55 -52.72 -47.46
C PHE A 66 103.27 -51.92 -47.19
N THR A 67 102.21 -52.62 -46.77
CA THR A 67 100.94 -52.01 -46.38
C THR A 67 100.84 -51.96 -44.86
N ALA A 68 100.49 -50.79 -44.33
CA ALA A 68 100.06 -50.64 -42.95
C ALA A 68 98.62 -50.11 -42.87
N ASN A 69 97.79 -50.74 -42.03
CA ASN A 69 96.41 -50.35 -41.76
C ASN A 69 96.25 -50.09 -40.26
N THR A 70 95.55 -49.03 -39.90
CA THR A 70 95.24 -48.68 -38.51
C THR A 70 93.85 -49.16 -38.15
N TYR A 71 93.66 -49.68 -36.94
CA TYR A 71 92.40 -50.12 -36.37
C TYR A 71 92.09 -49.27 -35.12
N LEU A 72 90.86 -48.78 -35.02
CA LEU A 72 90.39 -47.92 -33.94
C LEU A 72 89.04 -48.43 -33.42
N LYS A 73 88.87 -48.62 -32.13
CA LYS A 73 87.60 -49.06 -31.54
C LYS A 73 87.25 -48.19 -30.34
N PHE A 74 85.98 -47.80 -30.24
CA PHE A 74 85.49 -46.79 -29.31
C PHE A 74 84.52 -47.39 -28.28
N ASP A 75 84.49 -46.84 -27.07
CA ASP A 75 83.53 -47.25 -26.03
C ASP A 75 82.15 -46.61 -26.24
N LEU A 76 81.32 -47.24 -27.07
CA LEU A 76 80.01 -46.73 -27.44
C LEU A 76 78.98 -46.72 -26.28
N ALA A 77 79.30 -47.23 -25.09
CA ALA A 77 78.41 -47.18 -23.93
C ALA A 77 78.21 -45.75 -23.39
N ALA A 78 79.12 -44.82 -23.72
CA ALA A 78 79.02 -43.41 -23.35
C ALA A 78 77.99 -42.61 -24.17
N LEU A 79 77.41 -43.20 -25.23
CA LEU A 79 76.39 -42.54 -26.04
C LEU A 79 75.05 -42.43 -25.27
N PRO A 80 74.32 -41.31 -25.40
CA PRO A 80 73.03 -41.15 -24.74
C PRO A 80 72.01 -42.16 -25.26
N SER A 81 71.03 -42.55 -24.44
CA SER A 81 70.06 -43.61 -24.78
C SER A 81 69.19 -43.30 -26.01
N ASN A 82 69.15 -42.05 -26.46
CA ASN A 82 68.48 -41.61 -27.68
C ASN A 82 69.41 -41.55 -28.90
N ALA A 83 70.67 -42.00 -28.81
CA ALA A 83 71.62 -42.16 -29.91
C ALA A 83 71.33 -43.42 -30.73
N VAL A 84 70.10 -43.52 -31.23
CA VAL A 84 69.61 -44.66 -32.04
C VAL A 84 69.63 -44.32 -33.54
N PRO A 85 69.66 -45.33 -34.43
CA PRO A 85 69.56 -45.12 -35.88
C PRO A 85 68.37 -44.22 -36.24
N GLY A 86 68.61 -43.21 -37.08
CA GLY A 86 67.62 -42.19 -37.46
C GLY A 86 67.52 -40.99 -36.51
N ASN A 87 68.11 -41.05 -35.31
CA ASN A 87 68.18 -39.92 -34.39
C ASN A 87 69.59 -39.31 -34.27
N ILE A 88 70.62 -39.91 -34.90
CA ILE A 88 71.96 -39.31 -35.02
C ILE A 88 71.90 -38.15 -36.02
N ALA A 89 72.24 -36.95 -35.56
CA ALA A 89 72.37 -35.76 -36.38
C ALA A 89 73.74 -35.69 -37.08
N LYS A 90 74.82 -36.09 -36.38
CA LYS A 90 76.19 -36.14 -36.92
C LYS A 90 77.09 -37.08 -36.10
N ALA A 91 78.02 -37.78 -36.74
CA ALA A 91 79.13 -38.46 -36.09
C ALA A 91 80.47 -38.11 -36.76
N ASN A 92 81.48 -37.77 -35.97
CA ASN A 92 82.76 -37.28 -36.45
C ASN A 92 83.92 -38.01 -35.75
N LEU A 93 84.81 -38.60 -36.54
CA LEU A 93 86.05 -39.21 -36.09
C LEU A 93 87.19 -38.20 -36.22
N ARG A 94 87.82 -37.86 -35.09
CA ARG A 94 88.94 -36.94 -35.01
C ARG A 94 90.25 -37.70 -34.82
N LEU A 95 91.25 -37.40 -35.65
CA LEU A 95 92.58 -38.00 -35.60
C LEU A 95 93.65 -36.93 -35.62
N TYR A 96 94.73 -37.11 -34.87
CA TYR A 96 95.89 -36.22 -34.93
C TYR A 96 96.98 -36.82 -35.80
N VAL A 97 97.38 -36.11 -36.86
CA VAL A 97 98.49 -36.54 -37.73
C VAL A 97 99.80 -36.17 -37.05
N ASP A 98 100.60 -37.14 -36.63
CA ASP A 98 101.88 -36.89 -35.94
C ASP A 98 103.03 -36.64 -36.94
N PHE A 99 103.07 -37.39 -38.04
CA PHE A 99 104.13 -37.40 -39.04
C PHE A 99 103.59 -37.75 -40.42
N VAL A 100 104.15 -37.13 -41.46
CA VAL A 100 103.86 -37.44 -42.86
C VAL A 100 105.18 -37.68 -43.57
N VAL A 101 105.46 -38.94 -43.91
CA VAL A 101 106.63 -39.34 -44.71
C VAL A 101 106.35 -39.10 -46.19
N SER A 102 105.18 -39.51 -46.65
CA SER A 102 104.73 -39.35 -48.02
C SER A 102 103.25 -38.94 -48.04
N PRO A 103 102.90 -37.77 -48.60
CA PRO A 103 101.52 -37.35 -48.72
C PRO A 103 100.66 -38.32 -49.53
N GLY A 104 99.44 -38.51 -49.11
CA GLY A 104 98.49 -39.36 -49.82
C GLY A 104 97.13 -39.39 -49.15
N THR A 105 96.27 -40.29 -49.61
CA THR A 105 94.92 -40.45 -49.06
C THR A 105 94.72 -41.79 -48.38
N PHE A 106 93.82 -41.84 -47.41
CA PHE A 106 93.28 -43.08 -46.85
C PHE A 106 91.75 -43.06 -46.84
N ASP A 107 91.16 -44.22 -46.69
CA ASP A 107 89.73 -44.43 -46.52
C ASP A 107 89.45 -45.11 -45.18
N VAL A 108 88.30 -44.80 -44.60
CA VAL A 108 87.81 -45.35 -43.34
C VAL A 108 86.76 -46.40 -43.63
N TYR A 109 86.94 -47.60 -43.10
CA TYR A 109 85.99 -48.71 -43.19
C TYR A 109 85.56 -49.14 -41.80
N GLN A 110 84.49 -49.93 -41.71
CA GLN A 110 84.13 -50.62 -40.48
C GLN A 110 84.87 -51.96 -40.41
N ALA A 111 85.35 -52.35 -39.23
CA ALA A 111 85.94 -53.68 -39.02
C ALA A 111 84.87 -54.78 -39.11
N ALA A 112 85.13 -55.82 -39.90
CA ALA A 112 84.19 -56.90 -40.20
C ALA A 112 84.00 -57.91 -39.06
N GLY A 113 84.89 -57.90 -38.07
CA GLY A 113 84.85 -58.81 -36.93
C GLY A 113 85.51 -58.20 -35.69
N PRO A 114 85.31 -58.81 -34.52
CA PRO A 114 85.93 -58.37 -33.28
C PRO A 114 87.45 -58.51 -33.35
N TRP A 115 88.15 -57.61 -32.67
CA TRP A 115 89.60 -57.66 -32.51
C TRP A 115 89.99 -57.13 -31.13
N ASN A 116 91.22 -57.44 -30.73
CA ASN A 116 91.80 -57.04 -29.45
C ASN A 116 93.21 -56.49 -29.69
N GLU A 117 93.44 -55.27 -29.22
CA GLU A 117 94.69 -54.54 -29.39
C GLU A 117 95.93 -55.32 -28.93
N ALA A 118 95.87 -56.03 -27.81
CA ALA A 118 97.01 -56.77 -27.27
C ALA A 118 97.43 -57.99 -28.13
N THR A 119 96.62 -58.37 -29.12
CA THR A 119 96.85 -59.55 -29.96
C THR A 119 96.79 -59.28 -31.45
N LEU A 120 96.44 -58.06 -31.86
CA LEU A 120 96.28 -57.72 -33.27
C LEU A 120 97.62 -57.82 -34.03
N THR A 121 97.63 -58.55 -35.13
CA THR A 121 98.73 -58.73 -36.06
C THR A 121 98.18 -58.74 -37.48
N ALA A 122 98.99 -58.57 -38.52
CA ALA A 122 98.48 -58.64 -39.89
C ALA A 122 97.90 -60.03 -40.23
N GLY A 123 98.37 -61.10 -39.57
CA GLY A 123 97.89 -62.47 -39.76
C GLY A 123 96.51 -62.76 -39.16
N ASN A 124 96.04 -61.98 -38.19
CA ASN A 124 94.72 -62.17 -37.54
C ASN A 124 93.81 -60.94 -37.60
N ALA A 125 94.20 -59.90 -38.33
CA ALA A 125 93.40 -58.69 -38.46
C ALA A 125 92.05 -58.97 -39.14
N PRO A 126 90.93 -58.43 -38.62
CA PRO A 126 89.64 -58.62 -39.25
C PRO A 126 89.59 -57.91 -40.61
N GLY A 127 88.79 -58.44 -41.53
CA GLY A 127 88.51 -57.77 -42.80
C GLY A 127 87.78 -56.43 -42.61
N ILE A 128 87.51 -55.74 -43.71
CA ILE A 128 86.72 -54.50 -43.77
C ILE A 128 85.31 -54.76 -44.32
N VAL A 129 84.32 -53.97 -43.90
CA VAL A 129 82.93 -54.07 -44.37
C VAL A 129 82.67 -53.06 -45.49
N GLY A 130 82.13 -53.54 -46.62
CA GLY A 130 81.48 -52.70 -47.64
C GLY A 130 82.41 -51.68 -48.32
N SER A 131 81.83 -50.52 -48.66
CA SER A 131 82.53 -49.37 -49.23
C SER A 131 83.06 -48.43 -48.13
N PRO A 132 84.00 -47.52 -48.46
CA PRO A 132 84.44 -46.48 -47.52
C PRO A 132 83.27 -45.74 -46.87
N ILE A 133 83.34 -45.52 -45.56
CA ILE A 133 82.38 -44.75 -44.78
C ILE A 133 82.47 -43.27 -45.16
N ASN A 134 83.70 -42.79 -45.34
CA ASN A 134 83.99 -41.46 -45.86
C ASN A 134 83.57 -41.38 -47.33
N GLN A 135 82.74 -40.39 -47.68
CA GLN A 135 82.22 -40.21 -49.05
C GLN A 135 83.32 -39.85 -50.07
N SER A 136 84.51 -39.43 -49.61
CA SER A 136 85.67 -39.12 -50.46
C SER A 136 86.96 -39.45 -49.70
N PRO A 137 88.02 -39.90 -50.40
CA PRO A 137 89.32 -40.21 -49.77
C PRO A 137 89.85 -39.06 -48.91
N ILE A 138 90.33 -39.40 -47.71
CA ILE A 138 90.84 -38.43 -46.74
C ILE A 138 92.28 -38.10 -47.07
N LEU A 139 92.54 -36.86 -47.48
CA LEU A 139 93.86 -36.38 -47.87
C LEU A 139 94.70 -35.97 -46.65
N VAL A 140 95.91 -36.53 -46.57
CA VAL A 140 96.93 -36.22 -45.56
C VAL A 140 98.17 -35.66 -46.24
N THR A 141 98.43 -34.38 -46.01
CA THR A 141 99.58 -33.66 -46.61
C THR A 141 100.46 -32.95 -45.59
N THR A 142 99.94 -32.68 -44.39
CA THR A 142 100.64 -31.93 -43.33
C THR A 142 100.51 -32.65 -42.00
N ALA A 143 101.63 -32.77 -41.29
CA ALA A 143 101.68 -33.25 -39.91
C ALA A 143 101.25 -32.17 -38.89
N LEU A 144 101.15 -32.57 -37.63
CA LEU A 144 100.84 -31.78 -36.44
C LEU A 144 99.47 -31.10 -36.45
N LYS A 145 98.47 -31.77 -37.03
CA LYS A 145 97.10 -31.24 -37.14
C LYS A 145 96.06 -32.33 -36.91
N TYR A 146 94.94 -31.90 -36.35
CA TYR A 146 93.73 -32.70 -36.35
C TYR A 146 93.09 -32.74 -37.73
N ILE A 147 92.59 -33.91 -38.08
CA ILE A 147 91.63 -34.12 -39.16
C ILE A 147 90.32 -34.62 -38.57
N ASP A 148 89.23 -34.05 -39.05
CA ASP A 148 87.86 -34.40 -38.66
C ASP A 148 87.19 -35.11 -39.83
N ILE A 149 86.71 -36.32 -39.61
CA ILE A 149 86.16 -37.21 -40.64
C ILE A 149 84.70 -37.45 -40.33
N ASP A 150 83.82 -37.00 -41.22
CA ASP A 150 82.39 -37.30 -41.12
C ASP A 150 82.16 -38.80 -41.37
N ILE A 151 81.74 -39.49 -40.32
CA ILE A 151 81.41 -40.91 -40.33
C ILE A 151 79.95 -41.15 -39.93
N THR A 152 79.08 -40.14 -40.09
CA THR A 152 77.66 -40.21 -39.74
C THR A 152 76.96 -41.42 -40.38
N SER A 153 77.35 -41.77 -41.61
CA SER A 153 76.83 -42.93 -42.34
C SER A 153 77.08 -44.27 -41.63
N ALA A 154 78.13 -44.38 -40.80
CA ALA A 154 78.42 -45.59 -40.04
C ALA A 154 77.34 -45.91 -38.97
N PHE A 155 76.56 -44.91 -38.55
CA PHE A 155 75.53 -45.06 -37.52
C PHE A 155 74.12 -45.26 -38.11
N ALA A 156 74.00 -45.40 -39.44
CA ALA A 156 72.71 -45.50 -40.11
C ALA A 156 71.94 -46.80 -39.79
N ASN A 157 72.64 -47.88 -39.43
CA ASN A 157 72.03 -49.18 -39.14
C ASN A 157 72.22 -49.58 -37.68
N SER A 158 73.45 -49.94 -37.28
CA SER A 158 73.81 -50.29 -35.91
C SER A 158 75.13 -49.63 -35.56
N PRO A 159 75.32 -49.10 -34.35
CA PRO A 159 76.59 -48.51 -33.95
C PRO A 159 77.76 -49.48 -34.22
N PRO A 160 78.89 -49.02 -34.80
CA PRO A 160 79.96 -49.88 -35.28
C PRO A 160 80.78 -50.45 -34.10
N ALA A 161 80.25 -51.48 -33.44
CA ALA A 161 80.79 -52.04 -32.20
C ALA A 161 82.23 -52.59 -32.31
N ASN A 162 82.65 -53.01 -33.50
CA ASN A 162 84.01 -53.50 -33.76
C ASN A 162 84.99 -52.39 -34.17
N GLY A 163 84.54 -51.14 -34.22
CA GLY A 163 85.39 -50.02 -34.60
C GLY A 163 85.61 -49.86 -36.11
N PHE A 164 86.62 -49.07 -36.44
CA PHE A 164 86.98 -48.60 -37.76
C PHE A 164 88.38 -49.06 -38.16
N VAL A 165 88.62 -49.12 -39.47
CA VAL A 165 89.91 -49.45 -40.08
C VAL A 165 90.29 -48.36 -41.07
N LEU A 166 91.46 -47.76 -40.91
CA LEU A 166 92.04 -46.82 -41.86
C LEU A 166 92.91 -47.60 -42.83
N VAL A 167 92.56 -47.52 -44.11
CA VAL A 167 93.21 -48.27 -45.18
C VAL A 167 93.71 -47.28 -46.22
N PRO A 168 94.96 -47.39 -46.72
CA PRO A 168 95.42 -46.57 -47.83
C PRO A 168 94.44 -46.64 -49.00
N SER A 169 94.02 -45.49 -49.54
CA SER A 169 93.11 -45.50 -50.68
C SER A 169 93.78 -46.15 -51.88
N LYS A 170 93.00 -46.75 -52.77
CA LYS A 170 93.52 -47.38 -53.99
C LYS A 170 94.34 -46.37 -54.81
N GLY A 171 95.63 -46.66 -55.02
CA GLY A 171 96.55 -45.79 -55.78
C GLY A 171 97.17 -44.64 -54.98
N SER A 172 96.92 -44.57 -53.67
CA SER A 172 97.54 -43.61 -52.77
C SER A 172 99.04 -43.89 -52.58
N ASN A 173 99.81 -42.84 -52.33
CA ASN A 173 101.20 -42.93 -51.88
C ASN A 173 101.34 -42.61 -50.38
N ILE A 174 100.25 -42.68 -49.61
CA ILE A 174 100.27 -42.30 -48.20
C ILE A 174 101.30 -43.12 -47.43
N PHE A 175 102.10 -42.42 -46.64
CA PHE A 175 102.84 -42.97 -45.52
C PHE A 175 102.83 -41.91 -44.43
N ALA A 176 101.90 -42.07 -43.51
CA ALA A 176 101.67 -41.17 -42.40
C ALA A 176 101.43 -41.96 -41.13
N SER A 177 101.67 -41.31 -40.00
CA SER A 177 101.29 -41.82 -38.70
C SER A 177 100.28 -40.87 -38.06
N PHE A 178 99.55 -41.42 -37.10
CA PHE A 178 98.62 -40.70 -36.25
C PHE A 178 98.96 -41.01 -34.80
N ASP A 179 98.62 -40.11 -33.88
CA ASP A 179 98.80 -40.40 -32.46
C ASP A 179 97.93 -41.58 -32.05
N SER A 180 98.52 -42.49 -31.27
CA SER A 180 97.79 -43.52 -30.53
C SER A 180 97.37 -43.01 -29.15
N LYS A 181 96.48 -43.74 -28.47
CA LYS A 181 96.20 -43.54 -27.05
C LYS A 181 97.41 -43.79 -26.15
N GLU A 182 98.38 -44.57 -26.64
CA GLU A 182 99.60 -44.89 -25.92
C GLU A 182 100.68 -43.80 -26.06
N ASN A 183 100.41 -42.68 -26.75
CA ASN A 183 101.35 -41.56 -26.86
C ASN A 183 101.23 -40.55 -25.70
N PRO A 184 102.10 -40.60 -24.67
CA PRO A 184 102.06 -39.65 -23.56
C PRO A 184 102.68 -38.29 -23.90
N LEU A 185 103.34 -38.15 -25.06
CA LEU A 185 104.08 -36.92 -25.39
C LEU A 185 103.14 -35.80 -25.85
N THR A 186 102.11 -36.15 -26.62
CA THR A 186 101.14 -35.23 -27.21
C THR A 186 99.73 -35.45 -26.67
N SER A 187 99.40 -36.67 -26.23
CA SER A 187 98.08 -37.04 -25.69
C SER A 187 96.92 -36.61 -26.60
N HIS A 188 97.11 -36.74 -27.92
CA HIS A 188 96.08 -36.49 -28.92
C HIS A 188 95.51 -37.81 -29.46
N ASP A 189 94.93 -38.60 -28.56
CA ASP A 189 94.31 -39.88 -28.91
C ASP A 189 93.14 -39.70 -29.90
N PRO A 190 92.86 -40.72 -30.73
CA PRO A 190 91.68 -40.74 -31.58
C PRO A 190 90.39 -40.57 -30.76
N ASP A 191 89.46 -39.73 -31.22
CA ASP A 191 88.21 -39.47 -30.53
C ASP A 191 87.01 -39.46 -31.48
N LEU A 192 85.84 -39.86 -30.97
CA LEU A 192 84.59 -39.93 -31.70
C LEU A 192 83.55 -39.01 -31.05
N THR A 193 83.07 -38.00 -31.78
CA THR A 193 81.95 -37.16 -31.34
C THR A 193 80.66 -37.54 -32.06
N VAL A 194 79.59 -37.83 -31.32
CA VAL A 194 78.25 -38.15 -31.87
C VAL A 194 77.21 -37.17 -31.32
N SER A 195 76.33 -36.66 -32.17
CA SER A 195 75.23 -35.78 -31.79
C SER A 195 73.87 -36.28 -32.27
N VAL A 196 72.80 -35.92 -31.55
CA VAL A 196 71.42 -36.41 -31.78
C VAL A 196 70.43 -35.28 -32.06
N ASN A 197 69.32 -35.58 -32.76
CA ASN A 197 68.21 -34.65 -32.99
C ASN A 197 67.32 -34.54 -31.71
N ASP A 198 66.88 -33.32 -31.35
CA ASP A 198 66.08 -33.06 -30.14
C ASP A 198 64.56 -33.21 -30.40
N ALA A 199 63.94 -34.18 -29.73
CA ALA A 199 62.50 -34.50 -29.83
C ALA A 199 61.57 -33.36 -29.41
N SER A 200 62.05 -32.39 -28.62
CA SER A 200 61.26 -31.25 -28.12
C SER A 200 60.81 -30.28 -29.22
N SER A 201 61.54 -30.24 -30.34
CA SER A 201 61.30 -29.31 -31.46
C SER A 201 60.02 -29.61 -32.26
N VAL A 202 59.62 -30.88 -32.35
CA VAL A 202 58.45 -31.32 -33.13
C VAL A 202 57.15 -31.02 -32.41
N GLN A 203 57.10 -31.24 -31.10
CA GLN A 203 55.90 -30.99 -30.28
C GLN A 203 55.53 -29.49 -30.28
N LEU A 204 56.54 -28.61 -30.21
CA LEU A 204 56.33 -27.17 -30.27
C LEU A 204 55.71 -26.71 -31.60
N GLN A 205 56.14 -27.29 -32.73
CA GLN A 205 55.60 -26.94 -34.05
C GLN A 205 54.14 -27.40 -34.24
N GLN A 206 53.77 -28.55 -33.66
CA GLN A 206 52.38 -28.99 -33.65
C GLN A 206 51.51 -28.07 -32.79
N GLU A 207 52.05 -27.66 -31.64
CA GLU A 207 51.37 -26.75 -30.74
C GLU A 207 51.10 -25.38 -31.39
N ILE A 208 52.08 -24.82 -32.10
CA ILE A 208 51.92 -23.57 -32.84
C ILE A 208 50.77 -23.69 -33.86
N LYS A 209 50.72 -24.78 -34.64
CA LYS A 209 49.64 -24.98 -35.62
C LYS A 209 48.27 -25.07 -34.97
N ARG A 210 48.17 -25.83 -33.87
CA ARG A 210 46.93 -25.99 -33.11
C ARG A 210 46.44 -24.66 -32.55
N ALA A 211 47.34 -23.89 -31.94
CA ALA A 211 47.05 -22.56 -31.39
C ALA A 211 46.62 -21.57 -32.48
N THR A 212 47.35 -21.48 -33.59
CA THR A 212 47.01 -20.59 -34.71
C THR A 212 45.65 -20.93 -35.32
N GLN A 213 45.32 -22.22 -35.44
CA GLN A 213 44.00 -22.64 -35.93
C GLN A 213 42.88 -22.22 -34.97
N ALA A 214 43.06 -22.47 -33.66
CA ALA A 214 42.09 -22.06 -32.65
C ALA A 214 41.89 -20.54 -32.62
N GLU A 215 42.97 -19.76 -32.72
CA GLU A 215 42.93 -18.30 -32.78
C GLU A 215 42.19 -17.78 -34.02
N ASN A 216 42.40 -18.40 -35.19
CA ASN A 216 41.65 -18.06 -36.40
C ASN A 216 40.15 -18.34 -36.24
N THR A 217 39.78 -19.48 -35.65
CA THR A 217 38.38 -19.81 -35.36
C THR A 217 37.75 -18.80 -34.40
N ILE A 218 38.45 -18.45 -33.31
CA ILE A 218 37.96 -17.45 -32.35
C ILE A 218 37.80 -16.08 -33.04
N SER A 219 38.76 -15.69 -33.89
CA SER A 219 38.68 -14.42 -34.63
C SER A 219 37.48 -14.37 -35.58
N THR A 220 37.18 -15.47 -36.27
CA THR A 220 36.00 -15.56 -37.15
C THR A 220 34.71 -15.52 -36.34
N ASN A 221 34.61 -16.31 -35.27
CA ASN A 221 33.43 -16.34 -34.41
C ASN A 221 33.15 -14.96 -33.80
N LEU A 222 34.18 -14.26 -33.33
CA LEU A 222 34.05 -12.92 -32.79
C LEU A 222 33.58 -11.91 -33.84
N ALA A 223 34.08 -11.99 -35.07
CA ALA A 223 33.64 -11.12 -36.16
C ALA A 223 32.17 -11.38 -36.53
N THR A 224 31.76 -12.65 -36.65
CA THR A 224 30.37 -13.04 -36.89
C THR A 224 29.45 -12.57 -35.78
N GLU A 225 29.85 -12.76 -34.52
CA GLU A 225 29.07 -12.33 -33.37
C GLU A 225 28.94 -10.80 -33.32
N THR A 226 30.01 -10.07 -33.64
CA THR A 226 29.97 -8.60 -33.76
C THR A 226 28.95 -8.15 -34.81
N THR A 227 28.94 -8.79 -35.99
CA THR A 227 27.95 -8.47 -37.03
C THR A 227 26.53 -8.85 -36.61
N ARG A 228 26.34 -10.00 -35.96
CA ARG A 228 25.03 -10.44 -35.47
C ARG A 228 24.48 -9.49 -34.40
N ALA A 229 25.32 -9.12 -33.42
CA ALA A 229 24.96 -8.21 -32.33
C ALA A 229 24.60 -6.82 -32.87
N THR A 230 25.46 -6.22 -33.68
CA THR A 230 25.20 -4.90 -34.29
C THR A 230 23.96 -4.89 -35.19
N GLY A 231 23.67 -5.97 -35.92
CA GLY A 231 22.43 -6.12 -36.69
C GLY A 231 21.17 -6.19 -35.80
N ALA A 232 21.24 -6.95 -34.71
CA ALA A 232 20.15 -7.05 -33.74
C ALA A 232 19.91 -5.71 -33.01
N GLU A 233 20.97 -5.02 -32.60
CA GLU A 233 20.91 -3.71 -31.96
C GLU A 233 20.30 -2.65 -32.89
N ASN A 234 20.68 -2.63 -34.17
CA ASN A 234 20.06 -1.75 -35.17
C ASN A 234 18.57 -2.06 -35.36
N THR A 235 18.20 -3.34 -35.36
CA THR A 235 16.80 -3.75 -35.46
C THR A 235 16.00 -3.25 -34.25
N LEU A 236 16.50 -3.49 -33.04
CA LEU A 236 15.86 -3.03 -31.80
C LEU A 236 15.75 -1.50 -31.75
N THR A 237 16.79 -0.78 -32.16
CA THR A 237 16.80 0.69 -32.22
C THR A 237 15.73 1.23 -33.17
N ASN A 238 15.60 0.62 -34.35
CA ASN A 238 14.59 1.01 -35.33
C ASN A 238 13.17 0.68 -34.86
N SER A 239 12.96 -0.51 -34.30
CA SER A 239 11.66 -0.91 -33.74
C SER A 239 11.24 0.01 -32.60
N LEU A 240 12.16 0.35 -31.68
CA LEU A 240 11.90 1.26 -30.59
C LEU A 240 11.57 2.68 -31.08
N SER A 241 12.30 3.18 -32.07
CA SER A 241 12.04 4.50 -32.67
C SER A 241 10.67 4.59 -33.36
N ALA A 242 10.28 3.52 -34.06
CA ALA A 242 8.95 3.41 -34.68
C ALA A 242 7.85 3.35 -33.62
N GLU A 243 8.05 2.58 -32.55
CA GLU A 243 7.09 2.45 -31.46
C GLU A 243 6.91 3.76 -30.68
N ILE A 244 8.00 4.50 -30.41
CA ILE A 244 7.95 5.85 -29.83
C ILE A 244 7.09 6.78 -30.70
N THR A 245 7.26 6.72 -32.03
CA THR A 245 6.50 7.55 -32.95
C THR A 245 5.01 7.17 -32.93
N ARG A 246 4.71 5.87 -33.00
CA ARG A 246 3.34 5.34 -32.94
C ARG A 246 2.64 5.73 -31.63
N ALA A 247 3.33 5.58 -30.50
CA ALA A 247 2.83 5.93 -29.18
C ALA A 247 2.52 7.43 -29.07
N LYS A 248 3.46 8.31 -29.47
CA LYS A 248 3.26 9.76 -29.46
C LYS A 248 2.07 10.20 -30.31
N SER A 249 1.88 9.60 -31.50
CA SER A 249 0.72 9.90 -32.35
C SER A 249 -0.60 9.44 -31.73
N ALA A 250 -0.62 8.27 -31.08
CA ALA A 250 -1.79 7.78 -30.37
C ALA A 250 -2.13 8.65 -29.15
N GLU A 251 -1.14 9.04 -28.38
CA GLU A 251 -1.29 9.94 -27.23
C GLU A 251 -1.82 11.32 -27.65
N ALA A 252 -1.28 11.90 -28.74
CA ALA A 252 -1.80 13.16 -29.29
C ALA A 252 -3.26 13.04 -29.74
N SER A 253 -3.65 11.91 -30.34
CA SER A 253 -5.03 11.65 -30.78
C SER A 253 -5.98 11.48 -29.59
N LEU A 254 -5.54 10.78 -28.54
CA LEU A 254 -6.31 10.61 -27.31
C LEU A 254 -6.47 11.93 -26.56
N SER A 255 -5.41 12.74 -26.50
CA SER A 255 -5.47 14.09 -25.92
C SER A 255 -6.47 14.97 -26.68
N ALA A 256 -6.43 14.99 -28.01
CA ALA A 256 -7.36 15.76 -28.83
C ALA A 256 -8.82 15.31 -28.62
N THR A 257 -9.05 14.00 -28.59
CA THR A 257 -10.38 13.41 -28.34
C THR A 257 -10.91 13.80 -26.96
N THR A 258 -10.07 13.70 -25.93
CA THR A 258 -10.45 14.04 -24.55
C THR A 258 -10.76 15.53 -24.41
N SER A 259 -9.97 16.41 -25.03
CA SER A 259 -10.25 17.86 -25.03
C SER A 259 -11.55 18.20 -25.78
N ALA A 260 -11.82 17.53 -26.90
CA ALA A 260 -13.06 17.72 -27.65
C ALA A 260 -14.28 17.24 -26.84
N GLU A 261 -14.17 16.08 -26.19
CA GLU A 261 -15.23 15.53 -25.34
C GLU A 261 -15.48 16.42 -24.12
N THR A 262 -14.43 16.92 -23.49
CA THR A 262 -14.52 17.90 -22.38
C THR A 262 -15.30 19.13 -22.83
N SER A 263 -14.97 19.68 -24.01
CA SER A 263 -15.67 20.86 -24.56
C SER A 263 -17.14 20.57 -24.87
N ARG A 264 -17.42 19.39 -25.44
CA ARG A 264 -18.78 18.94 -25.75
C ARG A 264 -19.62 18.76 -24.48
N ALA A 265 -19.04 18.15 -23.43
CA ALA A 265 -19.69 17.96 -22.14
C ALA A 265 -20.00 19.30 -21.46
N GLN A 266 -19.01 20.20 -21.37
CA GLN A 266 -19.20 21.55 -20.83
C GLN A 266 -20.27 22.34 -21.59
N GLY A 267 -20.30 22.25 -22.92
CA GLY A 267 -21.33 22.89 -23.74
C GLY A 267 -22.73 22.32 -23.47
N ALA A 268 -22.85 21.00 -23.33
CA ALA A 268 -24.13 20.36 -22.99
C ALA A 268 -24.59 20.74 -21.57
N GLU A 269 -23.70 20.77 -20.59
CA GLU A 269 -23.98 21.18 -19.21
C GLU A 269 -24.41 22.64 -19.11
N ALA A 270 -23.76 23.54 -19.86
CA ALA A 270 -24.16 24.94 -19.96
C ALA A 270 -25.55 25.10 -20.59
N GLY A 271 -25.85 24.29 -21.62
CA GLY A 271 -27.18 24.20 -22.23
C GLY A 271 -28.24 23.75 -21.22
N LEU A 272 -27.99 22.65 -20.50
CA LEU A 272 -28.89 22.14 -19.47
C LEU A 272 -29.11 23.14 -18.33
N THR A 273 -28.06 23.83 -17.90
CA THR A 273 -28.15 24.90 -16.89
C THR A 273 -29.05 26.04 -17.36
N THR A 274 -28.92 26.44 -18.63
CA THR A 274 -29.77 27.46 -19.25
C THR A 274 -31.23 27.01 -19.31
N SER A 275 -31.48 25.78 -19.77
CA SER A 275 -32.82 25.20 -19.80
C SER A 275 -33.46 25.11 -18.41
N LEU A 276 -32.69 24.70 -17.39
CA LEU A 276 -33.17 24.63 -16.01
C LEU A 276 -33.52 26.00 -15.46
N ASN A 277 -32.66 27.01 -15.67
CA ASN A 277 -32.94 28.38 -15.26
C ASN A 277 -34.20 28.93 -15.94
N ASN A 278 -34.40 28.64 -17.22
CA ASN A 278 -35.62 29.02 -17.94
C ASN A 278 -36.86 28.32 -17.37
N GLU A 279 -36.79 27.02 -17.06
CA GLU A 279 -37.90 26.30 -16.45
C GLU A 279 -38.24 26.85 -15.05
N VAL A 280 -37.23 27.11 -14.22
CA VAL A 280 -37.41 27.76 -12.91
C VAL A 280 -38.10 29.11 -13.07
N ALA A 281 -37.65 29.94 -14.01
CA ALA A 281 -38.28 31.24 -14.29
C ALA A 281 -39.75 31.08 -14.74
N ASN A 282 -40.03 30.11 -15.61
CA ASN A 282 -41.39 29.81 -16.07
C ASN A 282 -42.29 29.32 -14.93
N ARG A 283 -41.80 28.41 -14.07
CA ARG A 283 -42.53 27.90 -12.90
C ARG A 283 -42.84 29.00 -11.91
N VAL A 284 -41.85 29.84 -11.57
CA VAL A 284 -42.05 31.00 -10.69
C VAL A 284 -43.10 31.96 -11.26
N ALA A 285 -43.02 32.28 -12.56
CA ALA A 285 -44.01 33.13 -13.21
C ALA A 285 -45.42 32.49 -13.23
N GLY A 286 -45.49 31.17 -13.42
CA GLY A 286 -46.74 30.40 -13.34
C GLY A 286 -47.36 30.41 -11.95
N ASP A 287 -46.57 30.12 -10.92
CA ASP A 287 -47.00 30.11 -9.52
C ASP A 287 -47.45 31.51 -9.08
N GLN A 288 -46.76 32.56 -9.52
CA GLN A 288 -47.16 33.95 -9.26
C GLN A 288 -48.50 34.31 -9.92
N LYS A 289 -48.75 33.85 -11.15
CA LYS A 289 -50.05 34.02 -11.83
C LYS A 289 -51.16 33.26 -11.11
N ALA A 290 -50.90 32.02 -10.69
CA ALA A 290 -51.86 31.19 -9.97
C ALA A 290 -52.23 31.82 -8.62
N LEU A 291 -51.24 32.31 -7.87
CA LEU A 291 -51.47 33.02 -6.61
C LEU A 291 -52.30 34.29 -6.83
N ALA A 292 -51.96 35.11 -7.82
CA ALA A 292 -52.71 36.32 -8.14
C ALA A 292 -54.18 36.00 -8.51
N ALA A 293 -54.42 34.94 -9.27
CA ALA A 293 -55.78 34.49 -9.61
C ALA A 293 -56.55 34.00 -8.37
N ALA A 294 -55.90 33.25 -7.48
CA ALA A 294 -56.50 32.79 -6.23
C ALA A 294 -56.87 33.97 -5.32
N THR A 295 -55.97 34.93 -5.13
CA THR A 295 -56.22 36.15 -4.34
C THR A 295 -57.36 36.97 -4.95
N ALA A 296 -57.40 37.15 -6.27
CA ALA A 296 -58.48 37.88 -6.93
C ALA A 296 -59.85 37.20 -6.72
N TYR A 297 -59.91 35.87 -6.75
CA TYR A 297 -61.13 35.12 -6.44
C TYR A 297 -61.58 35.33 -4.99
N THR A 298 -60.66 35.22 -4.02
CA THR A 298 -60.99 35.44 -2.61
C THR A 298 -61.41 36.87 -2.34
N ASP A 299 -60.69 37.87 -2.88
CA ASP A 299 -60.99 39.29 -2.68
C ASP A 299 -62.37 39.65 -3.26
N MET A 300 -62.69 39.14 -4.45
CA MET A 300 -64.00 39.32 -5.05
C MET A 300 -65.12 38.68 -4.20
N SER A 301 -64.89 37.49 -3.66
CA SER A 301 -65.87 36.81 -2.79
C SER A 301 -66.11 37.59 -1.49
N VAL A 302 -65.04 38.11 -0.87
CA VAL A 302 -65.10 38.91 0.36
C VAL A 302 -65.76 40.27 0.08
N ALA A 303 -65.44 40.92 -1.04
CA ALA A 303 -66.07 42.18 -1.43
C ALA A 303 -67.58 42.01 -1.73
N ASN A 304 -67.96 40.91 -2.37
CA ASN A 304 -69.36 40.57 -2.61
C ASN A 304 -70.10 40.32 -1.28
N GLU A 305 -69.53 39.55 -0.37
CA GLU A 305 -70.09 39.32 0.97
C GLU A 305 -70.20 40.63 1.78
N ALA A 306 -69.17 41.48 1.74
CA ALA A 306 -69.18 42.79 2.40
C ALA A 306 -70.30 43.68 1.84
N THR A 307 -70.51 43.66 0.52
CA THR A 307 -71.62 44.38 -0.14
C THR A 307 -72.98 43.81 0.28
N GLN A 308 -73.11 42.48 0.33
CA GLN A 308 -74.35 41.82 0.79
C GLN A 308 -74.66 42.15 2.24
N ARG A 309 -73.67 42.14 3.13
CA ARG A 309 -73.81 42.57 4.53
C ARG A 309 -74.20 44.03 4.64
N GLY A 310 -73.55 44.93 3.90
CA GLY A 310 -73.92 46.35 3.87
C GLY A 310 -75.36 46.57 3.40
N ASN A 311 -75.81 45.84 2.37
CA ASN A 311 -77.21 45.88 1.92
C ASN A 311 -78.17 45.33 2.99
N ALA A 312 -77.81 44.23 3.66
CA ALA A 312 -78.59 43.65 4.75
C ALA A 312 -78.68 44.60 5.95
N ASP A 313 -77.58 45.24 6.34
CA ASP A 313 -77.51 46.22 7.41
C ASP A 313 -78.34 47.47 7.07
N ASN A 314 -78.25 47.96 5.82
CA ASN A 314 -79.09 49.05 5.35
C ASN A 314 -80.58 48.68 5.37
N ALA A 315 -80.94 47.46 4.95
CA ALA A 315 -82.31 46.96 5.01
C ALA A 315 -82.80 46.85 6.46
N LEU A 316 -81.96 46.32 7.37
CA LEU A 316 -82.24 46.26 8.80
C LEU A 316 -82.42 47.67 9.38
N GLN A 317 -81.54 48.61 9.04
CA GLN A 317 -81.63 50.00 9.49
C GLN A 317 -82.89 50.70 8.95
N GLY A 318 -83.30 50.39 7.72
CA GLY A 318 -84.58 50.83 7.15
C GLY A 318 -85.78 50.28 7.92
N ASN A 319 -85.77 48.97 8.23
CA ASN A 319 -86.80 48.33 9.05
C ASN A 319 -86.85 48.92 10.47
N ILE A 320 -85.70 49.18 11.09
CA ILE A 320 -85.59 49.85 12.40
C ILE A 320 -86.21 51.25 12.34
N THR A 321 -85.85 52.05 11.33
CA THR A 321 -86.40 53.39 11.13
C THR A 321 -87.91 53.36 10.92
N ALA A 322 -88.42 52.41 10.12
CA ALA A 322 -89.84 52.22 9.91
C ALA A 322 -90.57 51.87 11.22
N LEU A 323 -90.01 50.96 12.02
CA LEU A 323 -90.54 50.63 13.34
C LEU A 323 -90.53 51.83 14.29
N GLN A 324 -89.44 52.60 14.32
CA GLN A 324 -89.33 53.83 15.11
C GLN A 324 -90.39 54.86 14.69
N ASN A 325 -90.67 55.00 13.40
CA ASN A 325 -91.72 55.89 12.89
C ASN A 325 -93.13 55.39 13.24
N SER A 326 -93.39 54.08 13.14
CA SER A 326 -94.65 53.50 13.60
C SER A 326 -94.84 53.66 15.11
N LEU A 327 -93.78 53.47 15.90
CA LEU A 327 -93.79 53.71 17.35
C LEU A 327 -94.00 55.18 17.69
N SER A 328 -93.38 56.10 16.94
CA SER A 328 -93.58 57.55 17.06
C SER A 328 -95.00 57.98 16.66
N SER A 329 -95.64 57.24 15.75
CA SER A 329 -97.04 57.45 15.39
C SER A 329 -98.00 56.96 16.50
N TYR A 330 -97.62 55.92 17.25
CA TYR A 330 -98.29 55.56 18.51
C TYR A 330 -97.98 56.54 19.66
N ALA A 331 -96.84 57.24 19.61
CA ALA A 331 -96.45 58.26 20.59
C ALA A 331 -97.10 59.64 20.36
N GLN A 332 -97.93 59.83 19.32
CA GLN A 332 -98.78 61.02 19.17
C GLN A 332 -100.00 61.02 20.11
N LEU A 333 -99.74 60.87 21.41
CA LEU A 333 -100.69 61.12 22.51
C LEU A 333 -100.55 62.55 23.08
N ALA A 334 -99.85 63.45 22.38
CA ALA A 334 -99.65 64.85 22.81
C ALA A 334 -100.74 65.82 22.32
N ALA A 335 -101.74 65.36 21.57
CA ALA A 335 -102.98 66.09 21.31
C ALA A 335 -104.13 65.44 22.09
N ALA A 336 -105.13 66.22 22.49
CA ALA A 336 -106.29 65.73 23.24
C ALA A 336 -106.95 64.55 22.51
N ASN A 337 -106.88 63.36 23.11
CA ASN A 337 -107.56 62.18 22.59
C ASN A 337 -109.00 62.14 23.10
N THR A 338 -109.95 62.23 22.18
CA THR A 338 -111.38 62.09 22.48
C THR A 338 -111.78 60.63 22.31
N PHE A 339 -111.88 59.89 23.41
CA PHE A 339 -112.38 58.52 23.40
C PHE A 339 -113.91 58.52 23.38
N GLN A 340 -114.52 58.13 22.26
CA GLN A 340 -115.98 58.12 22.10
C GLN A 340 -116.68 56.87 22.65
N ALA A 341 -115.93 55.98 23.32
CA ALA A 341 -116.43 54.77 23.95
C ALA A 341 -115.63 54.43 25.22
N SER A 342 -116.18 53.56 26.06
CA SER A 342 -115.50 53.04 27.26
C SER A 342 -114.09 52.56 26.95
N GLN A 343 -113.13 52.97 27.77
CA GLN A 343 -111.73 52.57 27.66
C GLN A 343 -111.36 51.67 28.83
N THR A 344 -110.55 50.64 28.56
CA THR A 344 -109.92 49.80 29.59
C THR A 344 -108.42 50.06 29.55
N ILE A 345 -107.84 50.55 30.66
CA ILE A 345 -106.40 50.77 30.79
C ILE A 345 -105.82 49.61 31.60
N SER A 346 -104.81 48.94 31.07
CA SER A 346 -104.07 47.90 31.80
C SER A 346 -102.76 48.51 32.31
N GLY A 347 -102.67 48.77 33.62
CA GLY A 347 -101.56 49.46 34.29
C GLY A 347 -101.98 50.70 35.08
N ASP A 348 -101.02 51.40 35.68
CA ASP A 348 -101.28 52.60 36.50
C ASP A 348 -101.66 53.82 35.63
N LEU A 349 -102.66 54.59 36.07
CA LEU A 349 -103.05 55.87 35.47
C LEU A 349 -102.62 57.04 36.39
N ALA A 350 -101.59 57.79 35.99
CA ALA A 350 -101.19 59.03 36.66
C ALA A 350 -101.88 60.25 36.02
N VAL A 351 -102.78 60.90 36.76
CA VAL A 351 -103.59 62.05 36.29
C VAL A 351 -103.70 63.10 37.39
N ASN A 352 -103.62 64.38 37.02
CA ASN A 352 -103.71 65.49 37.99
C ASN A 352 -105.14 65.65 38.55
N ASN A 353 -106.17 65.46 37.71
CA ASN A 353 -107.59 65.49 38.09
C ASN A 353 -108.37 64.42 37.33
N VAL A 354 -109.26 63.69 38.01
CA VAL A 354 -110.32 62.86 37.41
C VAL A 354 -111.67 63.44 37.80
N ASN A 355 -112.44 63.93 36.84
CA ASN A 355 -113.83 64.35 37.06
C ASN A 355 -114.77 63.28 36.50
N ALA A 356 -115.29 62.42 37.38
CA ALA A 356 -116.24 61.36 37.02
C ALA A 356 -117.65 61.79 37.39
N SER A 357 -118.58 61.77 36.43
CA SER A 357 -120.01 62.06 36.65
C SER A 357 -120.78 60.85 37.22
N GLY A 358 -120.09 59.78 37.62
CA GLY A 358 -120.64 58.53 38.18
C GLY A 358 -119.70 57.84 39.18
N LEU A 359 -120.08 56.66 39.67
CA LEU A 359 -119.35 55.89 40.71
C LEU A 359 -117.91 55.54 40.28
N LEU A 360 -116.92 55.87 41.11
CA LEU A 360 -115.51 55.52 40.94
C LEU A 360 -115.12 54.42 41.94
N THR A 361 -114.61 53.28 41.45
CA THR A 361 -114.12 52.18 42.29
C THR A 361 -112.62 52.01 42.05
N ALA A 362 -111.78 52.10 43.09
CA ALA A 362 -110.32 52.07 42.98
C ALA A 362 -109.70 50.91 43.81
N TYR A 363 -108.78 50.15 43.20
CA TYR A 363 -107.98 49.11 43.86
C TYR A 363 -106.57 49.64 44.16
N GLY A 364 -106.10 49.58 45.42
CA GLY A 364 -104.70 49.87 45.81
C GLY A 364 -104.39 51.24 46.46
N ALA A 365 -105.31 51.83 47.24
CA ALA A 365 -105.14 53.16 47.83
C ALA A 365 -103.97 53.27 48.85
N LEU A 366 -103.14 54.31 48.73
CA LEU A 366 -102.20 54.74 49.78
C LEU A 366 -102.99 55.42 50.92
N LEU A 367 -102.90 54.89 52.15
CA LEU A 367 -103.70 55.35 53.29
C LEU A 367 -102.87 56.25 54.22
N PRO A 368 -103.01 57.58 54.16
CA PRO A 368 -102.25 58.48 55.05
C PRO A 368 -102.71 58.34 56.51
N PRO A 369 -101.86 58.67 57.50
CA PRO A 369 -102.26 58.75 58.91
C PRO A 369 -103.41 59.74 59.12
N LEU A 370 -104.31 59.42 60.06
CA LEU A 370 -105.50 60.24 60.36
C LEU A 370 -105.11 61.67 60.77
N GLN A 371 -103.96 61.81 61.45
CA GLN A 371 -103.35 63.08 61.87
C GLN A 371 -101.83 62.93 62.00
N GLN A 372 -101.11 64.04 62.12
CA GLN A 372 -99.68 64.03 62.42
C GLN A 372 -99.44 63.64 63.89
N ALA A 373 -98.52 62.69 64.13
CA ALA A 373 -98.21 62.18 65.47
C ALA A 373 -97.58 63.23 66.40
N THR A 374 -97.81 63.09 67.70
CA THR A 374 -97.16 63.89 68.76
C THR A 374 -96.32 62.97 69.68
N PRO A 375 -95.38 63.51 70.49
CA PRO A 375 -94.61 62.69 71.43
C PRO A 375 -95.45 61.89 72.43
N ALA A 376 -96.67 62.35 72.75
CA ALA A 376 -97.57 61.69 73.71
C ALA A 376 -98.53 60.67 73.05
N GLN A 377 -98.86 60.82 71.76
CA GLN A 377 -99.83 59.98 71.08
C GLN A 377 -99.53 59.85 69.57
N GLY A 378 -99.48 58.61 69.09
CA GLY A 378 -99.44 58.28 67.66
C GLY A 378 -100.84 58.10 67.08
N PHE A 379 -101.01 58.33 65.78
CA PHE A 379 -102.28 58.16 65.07
C PHE A 379 -102.18 57.05 64.01
N PRO A 380 -103.16 56.12 63.94
CA PRO A 380 -103.22 55.11 62.89
C PRO A 380 -103.39 55.68 61.47
N SER A 381 -103.10 54.85 60.45
CA SER A 381 -103.51 55.12 59.07
C SER A 381 -105.03 55.27 58.95
N ASN A 382 -105.50 55.92 57.89
CA ASN A 382 -106.86 55.70 57.41
C ASN A 382 -107.08 54.19 57.22
N PRO A 383 -108.27 53.67 57.56
CA PRO A 383 -108.56 52.25 57.40
C PRO A 383 -108.76 51.89 55.93
N PHE A 384 -108.28 50.72 55.53
CA PHE A 384 -108.67 50.10 54.26
C PHE A 384 -109.68 49.00 54.55
N ASP A 385 -110.94 49.33 54.29
CA ASP A 385 -112.09 48.49 54.58
C ASP A 385 -112.49 47.73 53.33
N ILE A 386 -112.47 46.41 53.43
CA ILE A 386 -113.04 45.50 52.44
C ILE A 386 -114.31 44.96 53.05
N THR A 387 -115.45 45.31 52.44
CA THR A 387 -116.76 44.90 52.96
C THR A 387 -117.38 43.87 52.02
N ALA A 388 -117.66 42.69 52.56
CA ALA A 388 -118.45 41.67 51.88
C ALA A 388 -119.93 41.85 52.27
N SER A 389 -120.82 41.86 51.29
CA SER A 389 -122.26 41.80 51.57
C SER A 389 -122.70 40.35 51.56
N LEU A 390 -123.41 39.96 52.60
CA LEU A 390 -123.83 38.60 52.89
C LEU A 390 -125.34 38.62 53.14
N SER A 391 -126.01 37.53 52.84
CA SER A 391 -127.41 37.34 53.23
C SER A 391 -127.59 35.95 53.80
N ASP A 392 -128.35 35.88 54.89
CA ASP A 392 -128.82 34.61 55.46
C ASP A 392 -130.10 34.10 54.77
N GLY A 393 -130.51 34.75 53.67
CA GLY A 393 -131.74 34.47 52.93
C GLY A 393 -132.95 35.30 53.35
N THR A 394 -132.87 36.06 54.44
CA THR A 394 -133.98 36.91 54.95
C THR A 394 -133.58 38.35 55.21
N ASN A 395 -132.34 38.59 55.67
CA ASN A 395 -131.78 39.93 55.83
C ASN A 395 -130.45 40.05 55.07
N SER A 396 -130.08 41.28 54.72
CA SER A 396 -128.74 41.59 54.21
C SER A 396 -127.92 42.19 55.34
N HIS A 397 -126.71 41.68 55.50
CA HIS A 397 -125.71 42.19 56.42
C HIS A 397 -124.40 42.43 55.67
N ASN A 398 -123.61 43.36 56.15
CA ASN A 398 -122.28 43.64 55.62
C ASN A 398 -121.25 43.24 56.67
N GLU A 399 -120.27 42.44 56.26
CA GLU A 399 -119.09 42.13 57.05
C GLU A 399 -117.89 42.92 56.55
N THR A 400 -117.22 43.61 57.46
CA THR A 400 -116.08 44.46 57.12
C THR A 400 -114.79 43.88 57.70
N PHE A 401 -113.81 43.67 56.81
CA PHE A 401 -112.42 43.39 57.15
C PHE A 401 -111.61 44.66 56.97
N ARG A 402 -110.80 45.00 57.98
CA ARG A 402 -110.04 46.24 58.00
C ARG A 402 -108.56 45.97 58.10
N TRP A 403 -107.79 46.52 57.16
CA TRP A 403 -106.35 46.70 57.34
C TRP A 403 -106.08 48.09 57.88
N GLN A 404 -105.28 48.18 58.95
CA GLN A 404 -104.89 49.45 59.52
C GLN A 404 -103.45 49.40 60.04
N ALA A 405 -102.63 50.37 59.62
CA ALA A 405 -101.30 50.54 60.18
C ALA A 405 -101.41 51.31 61.50
N VAL A 406 -100.89 50.72 62.57
CA VAL A 406 -100.96 51.28 63.93
C VAL A 406 -99.54 51.57 64.42
N PRO A 407 -99.26 52.79 64.92
CA PRO A 407 -97.97 53.10 65.53
C PRO A 407 -97.71 52.24 66.76
N VAL A 408 -96.47 51.78 66.92
CA VAL A 408 -96.00 51.03 68.08
C VAL A 408 -94.80 51.77 68.67
N ASN A 409 -94.73 51.82 70.01
CA ASN A 409 -93.66 52.50 70.77
C ASN A 409 -93.50 54.01 70.47
N ASN A 410 -94.62 54.71 70.20
CA ASN A 410 -94.62 56.15 69.98
C ASN A 410 -94.01 56.90 71.18
N GLY A 411 -93.10 57.85 70.92
CA GLY A 411 -92.39 58.61 71.95
C GLY A 411 -91.11 57.96 72.48
N THR A 412 -90.68 56.82 71.93
CA THR A 412 -89.39 56.15 72.25
C THR A 412 -88.41 56.18 71.06
N SER A 413 -87.14 55.80 71.28
CA SER A 413 -86.11 55.78 70.22
C SER A 413 -86.29 54.67 69.18
N ASN A 414 -87.10 53.64 69.46
CA ASN A 414 -87.43 52.54 68.56
C ASN A 414 -88.87 52.66 68.06
N LEU A 415 -89.20 53.81 67.47
CA LEU A 415 -90.49 54.06 66.85
C LEU A 415 -90.67 53.16 65.62
N THR A 416 -91.81 52.46 65.56
CA THR A 416 -92.17 51.59 64.44
C THR A 416 -93.68 51.60 64.24
N ALA A 417 -94.16 50.91 63.23
CA ALA A 417 -95.58 50.67 63.02
C ALA A 417 -95.78 49.20 62.65
N GLN A 418 -96.97 48.69 62.96
CA GLN A 418 -97.39 47.38 62.50
C GLN A 418 -98.66 47.51 61.66
N LEU A 419 -98.70 46.80 60.54
CA LEU A 419 -99.92 46.63 59.76
C LEU A 419 -100.74 45.50 60.40
N SER A 420 -101.92 45.83 60.95
CA SER A 420 -102.78 44.88 61.65
C SER A 420 -104.03 44.58 60.83
N LEU A 421 -104.50 43.34 60.90
CA LEU A 421 -105.82 42.94 60.41
C LEU A 421 -106.83 43.03 61.57
N LEU A 422 -107.96 43.70 61.33
CA LEU A 422 -109.07 43.84 62.28
C LEU A 422 -110.37 43.29 61.68
N TYR A 423 -111.27 42.80 62.54
CA TYR A 423 -112.56 42.20 62.19
C TYR A 423 -113.67 42.57 63.19
N GLY A 424 -114.91 42.70 62.72
CA GLY A 424 -116.11 42.83 63.57
C GLY A 424 -117.42 42.80 62.78
N GLY A 425 -118.34 41.91 63.12
CA GLY A 425 -119.70 41.86 62.56
C GLY A 425 -120.64 42.80 63.33
N GLY A 426 -121.01 43.94 62.75
CA GLY A 426 -122.10 44.81 63.24
C GLY A 426 -121.75 45.87 64.32
N ALA A 427 -120.51 45.93 64.82
CA ALA A 427 -119.96 47.03 65.64
C ALA A 427 -118.44 47.19 65.37
N THR A 428 -117.80 48.27 65.86
CA THR A 428 -116.43 48.70 65.53
C THR A 428 -115.39 47.55 65.51
N PRO A 429 -114.63 47.32 64.40
CA PRO A 429 -113.70 46.18 64.28
C PRO A 429 -112.58 46.13 65.34
N ALA A 430 -112.23 44.93 65.83
CA ALA A 430 -111.14 44.66 66.79
C ALA A 430 -110.04 43.77 66.17
N ALA A 431 -108.82 43.74 66.73
CA ALA A 431 -107.66 43.05 66.13
C ALA A 431 -107.79 41.51 66.07
N THR A 432 -107.41 40.90 64.95
CA THR A 432 -107.48 39.43 64.74
C THR A 432 -106.26 38.66 65.27
N GLY A 433 -105.22 39.37 65.69
CA GLY A 433 -103.97 38.80 66.20
C GLY A 433 -102.87 38.57 65.14
N PHE A 434 -103.14 38.82 63.86
CA PHE A 434 -102.11 38.87 62.80
C PHE A 434 -101.62 40.31 62.58
N SER A 435 -100.30 40.50 62.54
CA SER A 435 -99.68 41.77 62.16
C SER A 435 -98.38 41.59 61.36
N ILE A 436 -97.98 42.62 60.61
CA ILE A 436 -96.69 42.67 59.91
C ILE A 436 -95.91 43.89 60.39
N ASN A 437 -94.68 43.69 60.84
CA ASN A 437 -93.79 44.75 61.29
C ASN A 437 -93.14 45.47 60.11
N ALA A 438 -92.59 46.67 60.36
CA ALA A 438 -91.95 47.49 59.34
C ALA A 438 -90.71 46.85 58.66
N ASP A 439 -90.07 45.86 59.30
CA ASP A 439 -88.95 45.09 58.73
C ASP A 439 -89.40 43.90 57.86
N GLY A 440 -90.72 43.75 57.66
CA GLY A 440 -91.32 42.67 56.88
C GLY A 440 -91.57 41.39 57.67
N THR A 441 -91.26 41.35 58.97
CA THR A 441 -91.54 40.18 59.81
C THR A 441 -93.04 40.04 60.10
N GLN A 442 -93.58 38.84 59.89
CA GLN A 442 -94.99 38.52 60.11
C GLN A 442 -95.18 37.96 61.52
N ASN A 443 -96.03 38.61 62.32
CA ASN A 443 -96.33 38.26 63.71
C ASN A 443 -97.75 37.72 63.87
N PHE A 444 -97.89 36.73 64.73
CA PHE A 444 -99.16 36.11 65.10
C PHE A 444 -99.23 36.08 66.63
N VAL A 445 -100.41 36.32 67.21
CA VAL A 445 -100.59 36.19 68.66
C VAL A 445 -100.35 34.74 69.11
N ALA A 446 -99.93 34.57 70.35
CA ALA A 446 -99.69 33.25 70.91
C ALA A 446 -100.96 32.37 70.81
N ASN A 447 -100.79 31.11 70.38
CA ASN A 447 -101.85 30.10 70.13
C ASN A 447 -102.70 30.30 68.87
N GLN A 448 -102.22 31.02 67.85
CA GLN A 448 -102.90 31.08 66.55
C GLN A 448 -102.74 29.78 65.73
N THR A 449 -103.84 29.17 65.33
CA THR A 449 -103.86 27.89 64.58
C THR A 449 -103.78 28.13 63.07
N PHE A 450 -102.80 27.56 62.38
CA PHE A 450 -102.74 27.50 60.90
C PHE A 450 -103.23 26.14 60.40
N ASN A 451 -104.16 26.13 59.45
CA ASN A 451 -104.73 24.89 58.90
C ASN A 451 -103.99 24.47 57.61
N GLY A 452 -103.25 23.37 57.68
CA GLY A 452 -102.62 22.70 56.53
C GLY A 452 -101.69 21.56 56.95
N THR A 453 -101.98 20.33 56.52
CA THR A 453 -101.18 19.12 56.80
C THR A 453 -99.85 19.17 56.04
N HIS A 454 -98.73 19.36 56.75
CA HIS A 454 -97.38 19.24 56.21
C HIS A 454 -96.78 17.85 56.51
N THR A 455 -96.37 17.12 55.47
CA THR A 455 -95.56 15.90 55.57
C THR A 455 -94.40 15.98 54.58
N GLY A 456 -93.16 15.99 55.08
CA GLY A 456 -91.94 15.78 54.29
C GLY A 456 -91.00 16.99 54.26
N ASP A 457 -89.91 16.84 55.01
CA ASP A 457 -88.67 17.64 55.11
C ASP A 457 -88.69 19.17 55.00
N GLY A 458 -88.86 19.77 56.18
CA GLY A 458 -88.62 21.19 56.38
C GLY A 458 -87.15 21.62 56.20
N SER A 459 -87.06 22.90 55.84
CA SER A 459 -85.93 23.85 55.97
C SER A 459 -84.81 23.75 54.92
N GLY A 460 -84.67 24.68 53.99
CA GLY A 460 -85.39 25.93 53.75
C GLY A 460 -84.66 26.76 52.69
N LEU A 461 -85.44 27.32 51.76
CA LEU A 461 -85.20 28.52 50.94
C LEU A 461 -83.74 29.04 50.80
N THR A 462 -83.21 29.18 49.56
CA THR A 462 -82.41 30.36 49.11
C THR A 462 -82.11 30.36 47.59
N PHE A 463 -81.95 31.56 47.03
CA PHE A 463 -82.12 32.01 45.62
C PHE A 463 -80.84 31.98 44.73
N VAL A 464 -80.99 31.72 43.41
CA VAL A 464 -80.55 32.48 42.19
C VAL A 464 -79.10 33.09 42.00
N HIS A 465 -78.49 32.83 40.80
CA HIS A 465 -77.44 33.56 39.99
C HIS A 465 -75.91 33.18 39.97
N ALA A 466 -75.32 33.25 38.76
CA ALA A 466 -74.04 32.78 38.13
C ALA A 466 -72.64 33.08 38.72
N ILE A 467 -71.63 32.22 38.43
CA ILE A 467 -70.18 32.55 38.25
C ILE A 467 -69.49 31.63 37.19
N THR A 468 -68.71 32.28 36.32
CA THR A 468 -67.81 31.84 35.24
C THR A 468 -66.71 30.86 35.67
N ALA A 469 -66.38 29.89 34.81
CA ALA A 469 -65.38 28.85 35.05
C ALA A 469 -63.93 29.37 34.93
N ASP A 470 -63.18 29.27 36.03
CA ASP A 470 -61.73 29.15 36.03
C ASP A 470 -61.41 28.05 37.07
N ASN A 471 -60.74 26.98 36.64
CA ASN A 471 -60.50 25.69 37.33
C ASN A 471 -61.55 24.56 37.15
N ALA A 472 -61.63 24.00 35.94
CA ALA A 472 -62.16 22.64 35.73
C ALA A 472 -61.14 21.76 34.99
N THR A 473 -60.63 20.74 35.67
CA THR A 473 -59.52 19.83 35.27
C THR A 473 -59.87 18.75 34.23
N THR A 474 -60.96 18.89 33.47
CA THR A 474 -61.38 17.87 32.50
C THR A 474 -62.17 18.46 31.33
N ALA A 475 -61.47 19.02 30.34
CA ALA A 475 -62.04 19.34 29.04
C ALA A 475 -61.06 18.97 27.91
N GLY A 476 -61.34 17.87 27.21
CA GLY A 476 -60.43 17.21 26.25
C GLY A 476 -60.20 17.91 24.90
N THR A 477 -60.61 19.18 24.72
CA THR A 477 -60.51 19.89 23.43
C THR A 477 -60.37 21.41 23.62
N ALA A 478 -59.24 21.88 24.15
CA ALA A 478 -58.92 23.31 24.22
C ALA A 478 -57.63 23.62 23.46
N THR A 479 -57.71 24.44 22.42
CA THR A 479 -56.67 24.68 21.40
C THR A 479 -55.54 25.63 21.85
N THR A 480 -55.60 26.21 23.04
CA THR A 480 -54.66 27.26 23.50
C THR A 480 -54.35 27.20 25.01
N ALA A 481 -54.01 26.03 25.55
CA ALA A 481 -53.53 25.92 26.94
C ALA A 481 -52.00 25.70 26.96
N ALA A 482 -51.25 26.68 27.47
CA ALA A 482 -49.78 26.71 27.43
C ALA A 482 -49.08 25.68 28.36
N THR A 483 -49.80 24.91 29.16
CA THR A 483 -49.22 24.02 30.20
C THR A 483 -50.00 22.72 30.45
N ALA A 484 -50.61 22.11 29.43
CA ALA A 484 -51.35 20.84 29.60
C ALA A 484 -50.44 19.60 29.50
N VAL A 485 -50.39 18.77 30.56
CA VAL A 485 -49.56 17.55 30.68
C VAL A 485 -50.10 16.35 29.86
N THR A 486 -51.35 16.40 29.38
CA THR A 486 -51.97 15.32 28.58
C THR A 486 -52.87 15.87 27.47
N ALA A 487 -52.28 16.51 26.45
CA ALA A 487 -52.99 16.91 25.24
C ALA A 487 -52.46 16.11 24.03
N THR A 488 -53.32 15.33 23.38
CA THR A 488 -52.97 14.43 22.26
C THR A 488 -52.68 15.18 20.95
N THR A 489 -52.93 16.50 20.88
CA THR A 489 -52.78 17.32 19.66
C THR A 489 -52.42 18.78 19.99
N ALA A 490 -51.28 19.04 20.63
CA ALA A 490 -50.78 20.41 20.85
C ALA A 490 -49.63 20.73 19.87
N VAL A 491 -49.70 21.86 19.17
CA VAL A 491 -48.78 22.23 18.06
C VAL A 491 -47.46 22.85 18.56
N SER A 492 -47.38 23.24 19.84
CA SER A 492 -46.19 23.89 20.41
C SER A 492 -46.04 23.58 21.91
N ALA A 493 -45.37 22.48 22.29
CA ALA A 493 -45.01 22.19 23.68
C ALA A 493 -43.49 21.96 23.79
N SER A 494 -42.82 22.74 24.63
CA SER A 494 -41.35 22.77 24.76
C SER A 494 -40.77 21.74 25.74
N THR A 495 -41.60 20.89 26.36
CA THR A 495 -41.17 19.92 27.41
C THR A 495 -41.90 18.57 27.40
N ALA A 496 -42.58 18.18 26.31
CA ALA A 496 -43.35 16.93 26.29
C ALA A 496 -42.46 15.68 26.11
N ALA A 497 -42.53 14.74 27.06
CA ALA A 497 -41.79 13.48 27.07
C ALA A 497 -42.32 12.41 26.08
N ASN A 498 -43.43 12.66 25.38
CA ASN A 498 -44.01 11.75 24.39
C ASN A 498 -44.49 12.56 23.17
N PHE A 499 -43.73 12.50 22.08
CA PHE A 499 -44.13 13.08 20.80
C PHE A 499 -44.65 11.96 19.89
N THR A 500 -45.90 12.05 19.42
CA THR A 500 -46.48 11.11 18.43
C THR A 500 -46.73 11.77 17.08
N GLY A 501 -46.09 12.91 16.80
CA GLY A 501 -46.15 13.54 15.48
C GLY A 501 -45.31 12.81 14.44
N ILE A 502 -45.70 12.91 13.17
CA ILE A 502 -45.01 12.30 12.03
C ILE A 502 -43.67 13.02 11.82
N LEU A 503 -42.56 12.28 11.81
CA LEU A 503 -41.25 12.81 11.41
C LEU A 503 -41.29 13.19 9.92
N ALA A 504 -40.77 14.35 9.57
CA ALA A 504 -40.77 14.89 8.21
C ALA A 504 -39.33 15.15 7.73
N GLY A 505 -39.15 15.22 6.42
CA GLY A 505 -37.83 15.31 5.79
C GLY A 505 -37.27 13.93 5.47
N ASP A 506 -36.03 13.68 5.86
CA ASP A 506 -35.27 12.48 5.50
C ASP A 506 -35.58 11.24 6.37
N VAL A 507 -36.34 11.40 7.46
CA VAL A 507 -36.66 10.34 8.41
C VAL A 507 -38.17 10.09 8.45
N THR A 508 -38.57 8.82 8.48
CA THR A 508 -39.95 8.36 8.61
C THR A 508 -40.09 7.37 9.77
N GLY A 509 -41.33 6.99 10.11
CA GLY A 509 -41.62 6.01 11.17
C GLY A 509 -41.91 6.64 12.53
N ALA A 510 -42.29 5.80 13.49
CA ALA A 510 -42.55 6.18 14.88
C ALA A 510 -41.24 6.32 15.68
N GLN A 511 -41.23 7.02 16.81
CA GLN A 511 -40.02 7.25 17.63
C GLN A 511 -39.32 5.95 18.07
N SER A 512 -40.07 4.86 18.27
CA SER A 512 -39.54 3.54 18.61
C SER A 512 -39.10 2.70 17.40
N SER A 513 -39.26 3.22 16.18
CA SER A 513 -38.99 2.54 14.91
C SER A 513 -38.73 3.55 13.78
N THR A 514 -37.79 4.46 14.00
CA THR A 514 -37.41 5.47 12.99
C THR A 514 -36.56 4.84 11.90
N SER A 515 -36.85 5.15 10.64
CA SER A 515 -36.06 4.76 9.48
C SER A 515 -35.75 5.96 8.60
N VAL A 516 -34.50 6.09 8.16
CA VAL A 516 -34.11 7.08 7.16
C VAL A 516 -34.71 6.64 5.81
N ALA A 517 -35.57 7.47 5.22
CA ALA A 517 -36.24 7.17 3.95
C ALA A 517 -35.64 7.95 2.76
N ALA A 518 -34.91 9.03 3.05
CA ALA A 518 -34.24 9.85 2.06
C ALA A 518 -32.92 10.41 2.61
N LEU A 519 -32.03 10.86 1.73
CA LEU A 519 -30.81 11.58 2.07
C LEU A 519 -30.77 12.87 1.23
N ALA A 520 -30.76 14.02 1.89
CA ALA A 520 -30.89 15.34 1.29
C ALA A 520 -32.16 15.51 0.44
N GLY A 521 -33.27 14.90 0.87
CA GLY A 521 -34.56 14.93 0.17
C GLY A 521 -34.70 13.95 -0.99
N ILE A 522 -33.66 13.16 -1.30
CA ILE A 522 -33.68 12.15 -2.36
C ILE A 522 -33.95 10.76 -1.75
N PRO A 523 -34.96 10.00 -2.23
CA PRO A 523 -35.30 8.68 -1.69
C PRO A 523 -34.13 7.69 -1.67
N LEU A 524 -34.09 6.82 -0.65
CA LEU A 524 -33.20 5.67 -0.59
C LEU A 524 -33.85 4.43 -1.24
N ALA A 525 -33.08 3.65 -1.99
CA ALA A 525 -33.54 2.38 -2.53
C ALA A 525 -33.91 1.41 -1.41
N LYS A 526 -34.99 0.64 -1.58
CA LYS A 526 -35.45 -0.37 -0.60
C LYS A 526 -34.56 -1.61 -0.50
N THR A 527 -33.59 -1.76 -1.41
CA THR A 527 -32.64 -2.87 -1.41
C THR A 527 -31.49 -2.57 -0.45
N PRO A 528 -31.23 -3.41 0.57
CA PRO A 528 -30.10 -3.21 1.48
C PRO A 528 -28.76 -3.25 0.72
N PRO A 529 -27.79 -2.40 1.08
CA PRO A 529 -26.43 -2.52 0.57
C PRO A 529 -25.80 -3.83 1.05
N GLN A 530 -24.98 -4.44 0.19
CA GLN A 530 -24.08 -5.55 0.57
C GLN A 530 -22.70 -5.01 0.95
N ASP A 531 -21.91 -5.83 1.65
CA ASP A 531 -20.53 -5.50 2.00
C ASP A 531 -19.71 -5.17 0.73
N GLY A 532 -18.91 -4.10 0.79
CA GLY A 532 -18.17 -3.57 -0.36
C GLY A 532 -18.95 -2.69 -1.35
N GLN A 533 -20.21 -2.32 -1.07
CA GLN A 533 -21.00 -1.40 -1.90
C GLN A 533 -21.10 0.01 -1.29
N VAL A 534 -21.16 1.02 -2.15
CA VAL A 534 -21.42 2.42 -1.77
C VAL A 534 -22.78 2.87 -2.29
N LEU A 535 -23.45 3.80 -1.58
CA LEU A 535 -24.67 4.44 -2.07
C LEU A 535 -24.30 5.42 -3.20
N THR A 536 -24.79 5.15 -4.40
CA THR A 536 -24.62 5.98 -5.59
C THR A 536 -25.95 6.61 -5.98
N TYR A 537 -25.93 7.89 -6.35
CA TYR A 537 -27.12 8.54 -6.87
C TYR A 537 -27.41 8.05 -8.29
N SER A 538 -28.59 7.46 -8.48
CA SER A 538 -29.05 7.03 -9.79
C SER A 538 -30.00 8.06 -10.37
N ALA A 539 -29.54 8.82 -11.35
CA ALA A 539 -30.36 9.81 -12.04
C ALA A 539 -31.57 9.16 -12.76
N SER A 540 -31.44 7.91 -13.22
CA SER A 540 -32.53 7.19 -13.92
C SER A 540 -33.61 6.68 -12.97
N ALA A 541 -33.25 6.37 -11.71
CA ALA A 541 -34.19 5.91 -10.69
C ALA A 541 -34.60 7.02 -9.69
N ASN A 542 -33.99 8.21 -9.81
CA ASN A 542 -34.15 9.36 -8.89
C ASN A 542 -34.06 8.97 -7.40
N GLN A 543 -33.10 8.11 -7.08
CA GLN A 543 -32.90 7.59 -5.73
C GLN A 543 -31.41 7.26 -5.49
N TRP A 544 -31.01 7.25 -4.23
CA TRP A 544 -29.74 6.67 -3.79
C TRP A 544 -29.84 5.15 -3.77
N GLN A 545 -28.95 4.46 -4.50
CA GLN A 545 -28.95 2.99 -4.59
C GLN A 545 -27.57 2.40 -4.34
N PRO A 546 -27.47 1.22 -3.68
CA PRO A 546 -26.19 0.53 -3.53
C PRO A 546 -25.60 0.16 -4.90
N ALA A 547 -24.32 0.44 -5.11
CA ALA A 547 -23.56 0.00 -6.27
C ALA A 547 -22.16 -0.45 -5.86
N ALA A 548 -21.57 -1.34 -6.66
CA ALA A 548 -20.17 -1.71 -6.50
C ALA A 548 -19.29 -0.46 -6.70
N GLN A 549 -18.29 -0.28 -5.83
CA GLN A 549 -17.35 0.82 -5.90
C GLN A 549 -16.45 0.68 -7.14
N SER A 550 -16.89 1.26 -8.28
CA SER A 550 -16.04 1.40 -9.46
C SER A 550 -15.31 2.74 -9.40
N GLY A 551 -14.01 2.70 -9.09
CA GLY A 551 -13.10 3.79 -9.45
C GLY A 551 -12.54 4.67 -8.33
N VAL A 552 -12.18 4.12 -7.18
CA VAL A 552 -10.99 4.51 -6.36
C VAL A 552 -10.89 3.49 -5.24
N ASN A 553 -9.71 2.89 -5.04
CA ASN A 553 -9.39 1.77 -4.12
C ASN A 553 -9.66 0.35 -4.63
N ALA A 554 -9.35 0.07 -5.90
CA ALA A 554 -8.50 -1.10 -6.12
C ALA A 554 -7.07 -0.63 -5.85
N PRO A 555 -6.22 -1.37 -5.11
CA PRO A 555 -4.79 -1.09 -5.14
C PRO A 555 -4.43 -1.12 -6.63
N VAL A 556 -3.91 -0.01 -7.15
CA VAL A 556 -3.23 -0.03 -8.44
C VAL A 556 -2.27 -1.20 -8.31
N ALA A 557 -2.44 -2.25 -9.12
CA ALA A 557 -1.54 -3.39 -9.10
C ALA A 557 -0.13 -2.80 -9.11
N ALA A 558 0.63 -3.05 -8.04
CA ALA A 558 1.93 -2.45 -7.85
C ALA A 558 2.67 -2.59 -9.18
N VAL A 559 3.11 -1.47 -9.76
CA VAL A 559 3.95 -1.54 -10.95
C VAL A 559 5.08 -2.50 -10.57
N PRO A 560 5.25 -3.63 -11.28
CA PRO A 560 6.24 -4.61 -10.87
C PRO A 560 7.58 -3.90 -10.76
N PRO A 561 8.34 -4.14 -9.67
CA PRO A 561 9.61 -3.46 -9.45
C PRO A 561 10.48 -3.61 -10.70
N PRO A 562 11.18 -2.55 -11.13
CA PRO A 562 12.11 -2.66 -12.25
C PRO A 562 13.15 -3.75 -11.96
N PRO A 563 13.73 -4.37 -13.01
CA PRO A 563 14.79 -5.37 -12.82
C PRO A 563 15.90 -4.82 -11.91
N ALA A 564 16.36 -5.66 -10.99
CA ALA A 564 17.46 -5.30 -10.09
C ALA A 564 18.70 -4.92 -10.90
N ASN A 565 19.35 -3.85 -10.46
CA ASN A 565 20.62 -3.41 -11.02
C ASN A 565 21.68 -4.48 -10.76
N SER A 566 22.52 -4.76 -11.77
CA SER A 566 23.63 -5.70 -11.62
C SER A 566 24.75 -5.08 -10.80
N GLY A 567 25.18 -5.73 -9.72
CA GLY A 567 26.32 -5.28 -8.93
C GLY A 567 26.16 -5.60 -7.44
N THR A 568 27.14 -5.20 -6.64
CA THR A 568 27.02 -5.24 -5.18
C THR A 568 26.63 -3.86 -4.69
N TYR A 569 25.54 -3.75 -3.95
CA TYR A 569 25.05 -2.48 -3.43
C TYR A 569 25.00 -2.47 -1.91
N MET A 570 25.37 -1.34 -1.32
CA MET A 570 25.28 -1.10 0.13
C MET A 570 24.46 0.16 0.38
N LEU A 571 23.51 0.11 1.31
CA LEU A 571 22.81 1.26 1.85
C LEU A 571 23.60 1.80 3.05
N GLN A 572 23.83 3.10 3.08
CA GLN A 572 24.32 3.81 4.25
C GLN A 572 23.25 4.74 4.81
N ILE A 573 23.01 4.61 6.10
CA ILE A 573 22.07 5.45 6.85
C ILE A 573 22.64 5.71 8.25
N ASN A 574 22.72 6.98 8.66
CA ASN A 574 23.27 7.42 9.95
C ASN A 574 24.65 6.79 10.32
N GLY A 575 25.50 6.55 9.31
CA GLY A 575 26.83 5.97 9.50
C GLY A 575 26.87 4.43 9.58
N GLU A 576 25.72 3.77 9.62
CA GLU A 576 25.62 2.31 9.51
C GLU A 576 25.59 1.90 8.03
N THR A 577 26.23 0.77 7.71
CA THR A 577 26.27 0.23 6.34
C THR A 577 25.54 -1.11 6.30
N ILE A 578 24.60 -1.23 5.37
CA ILE A 578 23.67 -2.35 5.23
C ILE A 578 23.84 -2.94 3.82
N PRO A 579 24.16 -4.24 3.69
CA PRO A 579 24.18 -4.89 2.40
C PRO A 579 22.77 -5.02 1.83
N LEU A 580 22.63 -4.70 0.54
CA LEU A 580 21.40 -4.87 -0.20
C LEU A 580 21.46 -6.17 -0.99
N GLU A 581 20.42 -6.98 -0.86
CA GLU A 581 20.21 -8.17 -1.70
C GLU A 581 19.82 -7.76 -3.12
N SER A 582 19.01 -6.72 -3.24
CA SER A 582 18.64 -6.14 -4.52
C SER A 582 18.43 -4.63 -4.41
N PHE A 583 18.72 -3.94 -5.51
CA PHE A 583 18.50 -2.52 -5.67
C PHE A 583 18.00 -2.22 -7.09
N ALA A 584 16.92 -1.48 -7.24
CA ALA A 584 16.40 -1.04 -8.53
C ALA A 584 15.79 0.37 -8.46
N GLY A 585 15.66 1.03 -9.61
CA GLY A 585 15.06 2.37 -9.70
C GLY A 585 16.00 3.49 -9.22
N CYS A 586 15.44 4.46 -8.49
CA CYS A 586 16.11 5.73 -8.12
C CYS A 586 16.68 6.56 -9.29
N ASP A 587 16.12 6.47 -10.50
CA ASP A 587 16.56 7.24 -11.67
C ASP A 587 15.59 8.38 -12.00
N GLU A 588 16.00 9.29 -12.89
CA GLU A 588 15.13 10.36 -13.37
C GLU A 588 14.11 9.81 -14.37
N ARG A 589 12.84 9.74 -13.96
CA ARG A 589 11.72 9.40 -14.86
C ARG A 589 11.51 10.48 -15.92
N ILE A 590 11.62 11.74 -15.49
CA ILE A 590 11.64 12.91 -16.36
C ILE A 590 12.80 13.77 -15.87
N LEU A 591 13.77 14.01 -16.76
CA LEU A 591 15.01 14.73 -16.44
C LEU A 591 14.71 16.04 -15.70
N GLY A 592 15.25 16.18 -14.48
CA GLY A 592 15.06 17.36 -13.62
C GLY A 592 13.66 17.60 -13.03
N VAL A 593 12.65 16.78 -13.36
CA VAL A 593 11.23 17.00 -12.96
C VAL A 593 10.73 15.94 -11.97
N LEU A 594 10.99 14.67 -12.23
CA LEU A 594 10.42 13.55 -11.47
C LEU A 594 11.39 12.37 -11.40
N TYR A 595 11.56 11.80 -10.21
CA TYR A 595 12.31 10.57 -9.99
C TYR A 595 11.37 9.36 -9.90
N ASN A 596 11.88 8.21 -10.33
CA ASN A 596 11.30 6.92 -9.98
C ASN A 596 11.59 6.57 -8.52
N GLU A 597 10.75 5.71 -7.97
CA GLU A 597 10.96 5.15 -6.64
C GLU A 597 12.18 4.23 -6.61
N CYS A 598 12.72 4.10 -5.41
CA CYS A 598 13.88 3.31 -5.07
C CYS A 598 13.41 1.99 -4.45
N TYR A 599 13.68 0.86 -5.09
CA TYR A 599 13.32 -0.46 -4.61
C TYR A 599 14.55 -1.10 -3.98
N LEU A 600 14.49 -1.36 -2.67
CA LEU A 600 15.57 -1.96 -1.89
C LEU A 600 15.09 -3.25 -1.25
N GLN A 601 15.96 -4.26 -1.23
CA GLN A 601 15.76 -5.45 -0.40
C GLN A 601 17.00 -5.69 0.44
N THR A 602 16.83 -5.98 1.72
CA THR A 602 17.93 -6.33 2.63
C THR A 602 17.56 -7.53 3.50
N LYS A 603 18.60 -8.20 4.00
CA LYS A 603 18.51 -9.33 4.93
C LYS A 603 18.92 -8.95 6.35
N GLU A 604 19.18 -7.67 6.59
CA GLU A 604 19.71 -7.16 7.85
C GLU A 604 18.83 -6.03 8.39
N LEU A 605 18.64 -6.01 9.72
CA LEU A 605 17.87 -4.98 10.43
C LEU A 605 18.82 -4.25 11.39
N THR A 606 19.52 -3.23 10.90
CA THR A 606 20.39 -2.42 11.78
C THR A 606 19.57 -1.45 12.64
N PRO A 607 20.08 -1.00 13.80
CA PRO A 607 19.39 -0.02 14.64
C PRO A 607 18.97 1.27 13.91
N ALA A 608 19.79 1.81 13.00
CA ALA A 608 19.42 3.00 12.23
C ALA A 608 18.26 2.74 11.26
N LEU A 609 18.22 1.55 10.64
CA LEU A 609 17.11 1.17 9.77
C LEU A 609 15.83 0.92 10.57
N GLN A 610 15.94 0.22 11.70
CA GLN A 610 14.81 0.00 12.60
C GLN A 610 14.21 1.32 13.09
N GLN A 611 15.06 2.28 13.47
CA GLN A 611 14.61 3.62 13.86
C GLN A 611 13.91 4.36 12.71
N TRP A 612 14.42 4.26 11.48
CA TRP A 612 13.76 4.91 10.34
C TRP A 612 12.39 4.30 10.05
N ILE A 613 12.26 2.97 10.13
CA ILE A 613 10.98 2.27 10.01
C ILE A 613 10.03 2.68 11.14
N HIS A 614 10.52 2.73 12.38
CA HIS A 614 9.76 3.19 13.52
C HIS A 614 9.21 4.61 13.30
N ASP A 615 10.07 5.53 12.83
CA ASP A 615 9.66 6.90 12.53
C ASP A 615 8.63 6.95 11.38
N ALA A 616 8.81 6.13 10.34
CA ALA A 616 7.91 6.00 9.20
C ALA A 616 6.50 5.58 9.63
N ILE A 617 6.42 4.56 10.49
CA ILE A 617 5.19 4.06 11.09
C ILE A 617 4.53 5.11 11.99
N ALA A 618 5.32 5.80 12.82
CA ALA A 618 4.80 6.75 13.80
C ALA A 618 4.18 8.00 13.14
N GLY A 619 4.46 8.24 11.85
CA GLY A 619 3.79 9.27 11.06
C GLY A 619 4.20 10.71 11.38
N ASN A 620 5.33 10.95 12.07
CA ASN A 620 5.77 12.30 12.43
C ASN A 620 6.45 13.02 11.26
N PRO A 621 5.82 14.02 10.61
CA PRO A 621 6.29 14.60 9.35
C PRO A 621 7.68 15.27 9.39
N ARG A 622 8.25 15.52 10.59
CA ARG A 622 9.62 16.04 10.73
C ARG A 622 10.71 14.98 10.67
N THR A 623 10.39 13.71 10.92
CA THR A 623 11.37 12.60 11.00
C THR A 623 11.16 11.51 9.94
N LEU A 624 10.08 11.59 9.14
CA LEU A 624 9.77 10.62 8.08
C LEU A 624 10.80 10.58 6.94
N SER A 625 11.43 11.72 6.65
CA SER A 625 12.42 11.83 5.59
C SER A 625 13.85 11.74 6.13
N ARG A 626 14.70 10.94 5.47
CA ARG A 626 16.12 10.76 5.79
C ARG A 626 16.99 10.97 4.55
N ASP A 627 18.20 11.44 4.79
CA ASP A 627 19.25 11.38 3.76
C ASP A 627 19.90 10.00 3.84
N ILE A 628 19.99 9.32 2.70
CA ILE A 628 20.61 8.00 2.57
C ILE A 628 21.64 8.02 1.45
N THR A 629 22.59 7.11 1.51
CA THR A 629 23.57 6.93 0.44
C THR A 629 23.56 5.48 -0.04
N ILE A 630 23.47 5.27 -1.35
CA ILE A 630 23.64 3.95 -1.97
C ILE A 630 25.03 3.91 -2.61
N LEU A 631 25.84 2.93 -2.20
CA LEU A 631 27.17 2.68 -2.74
C LEU A 631 27.10 1.49 -3.70
N GLY A 632 27.52 1.68 -4.95
CA GLY A 632 27.68 0.61 -5.93
C GLY A 632 29.13 0.16 -6.01
N GLY A 633 29.37 -1.14 -5.91
CA GLY A 633 30.68 -1.75 -6.02
C GLY A 633 30.84 -2.73 -7.16
N ASP A 634 32.08 -2.89 -7.62
CA ASP A 634 32.48 -3.89 -8.61
C ASP A 634 32.65 -5.31 -8.00
N SER A 635 33.09 -6.27 -8.82
CA SER A 635 33.34 -7.65 -8.40
C SER A 635 34.46 -7.80 -7.36
N LEU A 636 35.30 -6.78 -7.18
CA LEU A 636 36.37 -6.73 -6.18
C LEU A 636 35.97 -5.94 -4.92
N ARG A 637 34.69 -5.57 -4.80
CA ARG A 637 34.13 -4.71 -3.74
C ARG A 637 34.74 -3.31 -3.71
N LYS A 638 35.18 -2.78 -4.85
CA LYS A 638 35.61 -1.37 -4.96
C LYS A 638 34.43 -0.47 -5.31
N VAL A 639 34.34 0.69 -4.66
CA VAL A 639 33.31 1.70 -4.89
C VAL A 639 33.49 2.30 -6.30
N ILE A 640 32.49 2.08 -7.16
CA ILE A 640 32.47 2.61 -8.54
C ILE A 640 31.38 3.67 -8.74
N GLY A 641 30.41 3.74 -7.83
CA GLY A 641 29.35 4.75 -7.85
C GLY A 641 28.80 5.07 -6.47
N ILE A 642 28.46 6.34 -6.26
CA ILE A 642 27.81 6.85 -5.05
C ILE A 642 26.55 7.57 -5.49
N MET A 643 25.42 7.17 -4.91
CA MET A 643 24.14 7.84 -5.09
C MET A 643 23.70 8.40 -3.74
N GLN A 644 23.61 9.72 -3.65
CA GLN A 644 23.07 10.41 -2.47
C GLN A 644 21.61 10.71 -2.72
N VAL A 645 20.74 10.15 -1.87
CA VAL A 645 19.30 10.38 -1.94
C VAL A 645 18.92 11.26 -0.76
N HIS A 646 18.46 12.46 -1.06
CA HIS A 646 18.12 13.43 -0.03
C HIS A 646 16.62 13.42 0.26
N ARG A 647 16.30 13.58 1.55
CA ARG A 647 14.94 13.66 2.09
C ARG A 647 14.03 12.52 1.59
N ALA A 648 14.56 11.31 1.56
CA ALA A 648 13.85 10.11 1.14
C ALA A 648 12.89 9.63 2.23
N PHE A 649 11.68 9.23 1.88
CA PHE A 649 10.73 8.61 2.82
C PHE A 649 10.29 7.22 2.33
N ILE A 650 9.92 6.32 3.25
CA ILE A 650 9.43 4.98 2.93
C ILE A 650 7.98 5.09 2.46
N SER A 651 7.67 4.58 1.27
CA SER A 651 6.30 4.48 0.73
C SER A 651 5.71 3.08 0.83
N ASP A 652 6.56 2.06 0.96
CA ASP A 652 6.14 0.67 1.04
C ASP A 652 7.16 -0.12 1.85
N LEU A 653 6.68 -1.06 2.66
CA LEU A 653 7.49 -1.91 3.51
C LEU A 653 6.84 -3.28 3.61
N ALA A 654 7.60 -4.33 3.34
CA ALA A 654 7.15 -5.71 3.48
C ALA A 654 8.23 -6.59 4.11
N PHE A 655 7.86 -7.40 5.09
CA PHE A 655 8.71 -8.51 5.53
C PHE A 655 8.36 -9.77 4.73
N SER A 656 9.37 -10.58 4.41
CA SER A 656 9.12 -11.94 3.92
C SER A 656 8.36 -12.74 4.98
N ASP A 657 7.54 -13.68 4.52
CA ASP A 657 6.80 -14.58 5.40
C ASP A 657 7.69 -15.24 6.46
N PHE A 658 7.17 -15.29 7.68
CA PHE A 658 7.75 -16.03 8.78
C PHE A 658 7.16 -17.44 8.76
N ASP A 659 8.01 -18.47 8.69
CA ASP A 659 7.59 -19.87 8.60
C ASP A 659 8.58 -20.74 9.38
N ALA A 660 8.08 -21.36 10.45
CA ALA A 660 8.85 -22.21 11.36
C ALA A 660 9.46 -23.43 10.66
N SER A 661 8.94 -23.82 9.49
CA SER A 661 9.50 -24.92 8.69
C SER A 661 10.62 -24.48 7.75
N SER A 662 10.76 -23.18 7.46
CA SER A 662 11.72 -22.67 6.48
C SER A 662 13.04 -22.27 7.14
N ALA A 663 14.17 -22.75 6.62
CA ALA A 663 15.51 -22.27 7.02
C ALA A 663 15.99 -21.09 6.18
N ALA A 664 15.14 -20.58 5.27
CA ALA A 664 15.52 -19.49 4.40
C ALA A 664 15.80 -18.23 5.22
N ILE A 665 16.75 -17.42 4.73
CA ILE A 665 17.02 -16.10 5.31
C ILE A 665 15.82 -15.20 5.01
N GLY A 666 15.29 -14.53 6.03
CA GLY A 666 14.22 -13.57 5.85
C GLY A 666 14.73 -12.30 5.16
N SER A 667 13.82 -11.59 4.49
CA SER A 667 14.14 -10.33 3.82
C SER A 667 13.16 -9.24 4.19
N LEU A 668 13.64 -8.00 4.21
CA LEU A 668 12.87 -6.78 4.29
C LEU A 668 12.94 -6.08 2.94
N SER A 669 11.77 -5.82 2.35
CA SER A 669 11.62 -5.01 1.13
C SER A 669 11.17 -3.62 1.51
N LEU A 670 11.78 -2.61 0.89
CA LEU A 670 11.47 -1.19 1.09
C LEU A 670 11.32 -0.52 -0.27
N VAL A 671 10.26 0.27 -0.43
CA VAL A 671 10.15 1.26 -1.51
C VAL A 671 10.32 2.63 -0.91
N ILE A 672 11.25 3.40 -1.45
CA ILE A 672 11.59 4.74 -0.97
C ILE A 672 11.34 5.76 -2.06
N VAL A 673 10.74 6.89 -1.66
CA VAL A 673 10.46 8.02 -2.54
C VAL A 673 11.54 9.07 -2.34
N PRO A 674 12.40 9.32 -3.34
CA PRO A 674 13.43 10.36 -3.24
C PRO A 674 12.84 11.76 -3.46
N SER A 675 13.39 12.78 -2.76
CA SER A 675 13.12 14.18 -3.11
C SER A 675 14.11 14.68 -4.15
N THR A 676 15.41 14.43 -3.92
CA THR A 676 16.49 14.71 -4.88
C THR A 676 17.49 13.56 -4.86
N VAL A 677 18.10 13.28 -6.00
CA VAL A 677 19.13 12.24 -6.15
C VAL A 677 20.33 12.86 -6.85
N ASP A 678 21.50 12.75 -6.21
CA ASP A 678 22.78 13.14 -6.78
C ASP A 678 23.64 11.91 -7.04
N PHE A 679 24.30 11.87 -8.20
CA PHE A 679 25.12 10.76 -8.64
C PHE A 679 26.57 11.17 -8.80
N PHE A 680 27.48 10.39 -8.22
CA PHE A 680 28.91 10.58 -8.32
C PHE A 680 29.57 9.29 -8.80
N SER A 681 30.39 9.37 -9.85
CA SER A 681 31.28 8.29 -10.24
C SER A 681 32.53 8.30 -9.37
N GLN A 682 33.02 7.11 -9.01
CA GLN A 682 34.28 6.91 -8.29
C GLN A 682 35.25 6.10 -9.14
N ASP A 683 36.55 6.30 -8.92
CA ASP A 683 37.64 5.69 -9.71
C ASP A 683 37.98 4.25 -9.30
N GLY A 684 37.20 3.64 -8.41
CA GLY A 684 37.41 2.26 -7.95
C GLY A 684 38.57 2.09 -6.97
N THR A 685 39.06 3.16 -6.33
CA THR A 685 40.18 3.08 -5.39
C THR A 685 39.75 2.70 -3.97
N GLN A 686 38.55 3.13 -3.54
CA GLN A 686 38.01 2.88 -2.21
C GLN A 686 37.30 1.52 -2.12
N ASP A 687 37.50 0.80 -1.01
CA ASP A 687 36.72 -0.42 -0.71
C ASP A 687 35.31 -0.06 -0.26
N LEU A 688 34.33 -0.88 -0.62
CA LEU A 688 32.99 -0.83 -0.02
C LEU A 688 33.14 -0.97 1.50
N PRO A 689 32.49 -0.09 2.29
CA PRO A 689 32.54 -0.18 3.74
C PRO A 689 32.06 -1.56 4.22
N PRO A 690 32.66 -2.12 5.29
CA PRO A 690 32.19 -3.37 5.86
C PRO A 690 30.74 -3.23 6.33
N ALA A 691 29.96 -4.30 6.19
CA ALA A 691 28.63 -4.37 6.79
C ALA A 691 28.71 -4.17 8.30
N ASN A 692 27.63 -3.64 8.90
CA ASN A 692 27.57 -3.45 10.35
C ASN A 692 27.74 -4.81 11.06
N PRO A 693 28.80 -5.01 11.86
CA PRO A 693 29.07 -6.31 12.49
C PRO A 693 28.01 -6.71 13.53
N ALA A 694 27.19 -5.77 14.00
CA ALA A 694 26.08 -6.04 14.90
C ALA A 694 24.80 -6.49 14.19
N ALA A 695 24.70 -6.33 12.86
CA ALA A 695 23.55 -6.77 12.09
C ALA A 695 23.82 -8.17 11.53
N VAL A 696 22.97 -9.11 11.94
CA VAL A 696 23.05 -10.50 11.53
C VAL A 696 21.76 -10.87 10.80
N PRO A 697 21.82 -11.56 9.66
CA PRO A 697 20.63 -12.03 8.99
C PRO A 697 19.78 -12.96 9.86
N TRP A 698 18.46 -12.79 9.83
CA TRP A 698 17.52 -13.69 10.50
C TRP A 698 17.02 -14.77 9.55
N THR A 699 16.59 -15.90 10.10
CA THR A 699 15.90 -16.93 9.31
C THR A 699 14.39 -16.83 9.49
N GLN A 700 13.63 -17.28 8.50
CA GLN A 700 12.16 -17.25 8.53
C GLN A 700 11.56 -18.05 9.69
N ARG A 701 12.28 -19.04 10.24
CA ARG A 701 11.84 -19.85 11.38
C ARG A 701 12.13 -19.24 12.74
N ASP A 702 13.03 -18.27 12.84
CA ASP A 702 13.47 -17.71 14.11
C ASP A 702 12.55 -16.55 14.53
N PHE A 703 11.29 -16.88 14.79
CA PHE A 703 10.29 -15.92 15.25
C PHE A 703 9.45 -16.46 16.40
N ARG A 704 8.84 -15.54 17.13
CA ARG A 704 7.80 -15.86 18.12
C ARG A 704 6.66 -14.88 17.98
N PHE A 705 5.46 -15.40 17.73
CA PHE A 705 4.23 -14.62 17.79
C PHE A 705 3.56 -14.82 19.13
N ALA A 706 3.23 -13.75 19.83
CA ALA A 706 2.56 -13.79 21.12
C ALA A 706 1.42 -12.79 21.19
N VAL A 707 0.30 -13.23 21.74
CA VAL A 707 -0.88 -12.42 22.04
C VAL A 707 -1.19 -12.62 23.52
N PRO A 708 -1.31 -11.55 24.33
CA PRO A 708 -1.63 -11.68 25.75
C PRO A 708 -2.90 -12.49 25.95
N SER A 709 -2.86 -13.42 26.92
CA SER A 709 -3.99 -14.29 27.28
C SER A 709 -4.48 -15.21 26.14
N THR A 710 -3.62 -15.48 25.15
CA THR A 710 -3.87 -16.47 24.08
C THR A 710 -2.67 -17.41 24.01
N ASN A 711 -2.91 -18.72 23.99
CA ASN A 711 -1.86 -19.67 23.69
C ASN A 711 -1.48 -19.59 22.20
N THR A 712 -0.27 -19.13 21.90
CA THR A 712 0.24 -19.00 20.53
C THR A 712 1.38 -19.98 20.21
N THR A 713 1.65 -20.97 21.06
CA THR A 713 2.81 -21.86 20.88
C THR A 713 2.70 -22.77 19.65
N GLY A 714 1.49 -23.01 19.15
CA GLY A 714 1.23 -23.79 17.94
C GLY A 714 1.20 -22.97 16.65
N ILE A 715 1.62 -21.70 16.66
CA ILE A 715 1.73 -20.89 15.43
C ILE A 715 2.95 -21.33 14.63
N ARG A 716 2.73 -21.65 13.36
CA ARG A 716 3.72 -22.12 12.41
C ARG A 716 4.17 -21.04 11.44
N ALA A 717 3.28 -20.14 11.02
CA ALA A 717 3.61 -19.08 10.09
C ALA A 717 2.85 -17.80 10.37
N VAL A 718 3.47 -16.66 10.05
CA VAL A 718 2.87 -15.33 10.01
C VAL A 718 3.24 -14.69 8.68
N GLN A 719 2.23 -14.37 7.87
CA GLN A 719 2.38 -13.94 6.49
C GLN A 719 1.70 -12.59 6.27
N GLY A 720 2.21 -11.85 5.28
CA GLY A 720 1.59 -10.58 4.87
C GLY A 720 1.89 -9.38 5.75
N ILE A 721 2.98 -9.41 6.53
CA ILE A 721 3.42 -8.21 7.28
C ILE A 721 3.83 -7.13 6.27
N HIS A 722 2.94 -6.16 6.07
CA HIS A 722 3.09 -5.12 5.05
C HIS A 722 2.48 -3.79 5.50
N MET A 723 3.16 -2.70 5.15
CA MET A 723 2.74 -1.32 5.37
C MET A 723 2.93 -0.52 4.08
N SER A 724 1.91 0.25 3.70
CA SER A 724 1.99 1.21 2.60
C SER A 724 1.78 2.63 3.12
N ILE A 725 2.53 3.58 2.58
CA ILE A 725 2.43 5.01 2.89
C ILE A 725 2.17 5.75 1.56
N PRO A 726 0.97 6.32 1.37
CA PRO A 726 0.62 7.00 0.13
C PRO A 726 1.58 8.16 -0.17
N LYS A 727 2.11 8.20 -1.40
CA LYS A 727 2.90 9.33 -1.89
C LYS A 727 1.97 10.50 -2.26
N MET A 728 1.95 11.57 -1.47
CA MET A 728 1.10 12.74 -1.71
C MET A 728 1.88 13.89 -2.36
N PRO A 729 1.34 14.60 -3.36
CA PRO A 729 1.98 15.79 -3.91
C PRO A 729 2.20 16.86 -2.83
N ALA A 730 3.39 17.47 -2.83
CA ALA A 730 3.75 18.60 -2.00
C ALA A 730 3.99 19.85 -2.87
N SER A 731 3.91 21.05 -2.28
CA SER A 731 4.17 22.30 -2.99
C SER A 731 5.60 22.32 -3.55
N SER A 732 5.73 22.42 -4.88
CA SER A 732 7.04 22.41 -5.54
C SER A 732 7.78 23.75 -5.34
N LEU A 733 9.04 23.68 -4.92
CA LEU A 733 10.00 24.78 -5.08
C LEU A 733 10.66 24.62 -6.46
N GLY A 734 10.09 25.27 -7.49
CA GLY A 734 10.57 25.21 -8.87
C GLY A 734 9.83 24.18 -9.74
N THR A 735 10.49 23.69 -10.79
CA THR A 735 9.91 22.75 -11.79
C THR A 735 9.87 21.29 -11.34
N ARG A 736 10.44 20.98 -10.17
CA ARG A 736 10.54 19.61 -9.63
C ARG A 736 9.29 19.25 -8.83
N LEU A 737 8.66 18.13 -9.17
CA LEU A 737 7.55 17.59 -8.38
C LEU A 737 8.10 17.06 -7.05
N GLN A 738 7.57 17.60 -5.95
CA GLN A 738 7.91 17.14 -4.60
C GLN A 738 6.76 16.33 -4.03
N PHE A 739 7.08 15.38 -3.16
CA PHE A 739 6.11 14.55 -2.50
C PHE A 739 6.35 14.54 -1.00
N GLN A 740 5.26 14.36 -0.26
CA GLN A 740 5.26 14.13 1.17
C GLN A 740 4.55 12.80 1.47
N PRO A 741 4.96 12.07 2.51
CA PRO A 741 4.26 10.86 2.95
C PRO A 741 2.85 11.18 3.47
N GLY A 742 1.88 10.33 3.12
CA GLY A 742 0.54 10.28 3.68
C GLY A 742 0.48 9.50 4.99
N ALA A 743 -0.74 9.15 5.42
CA ALA A 743 -0.94 8.29 6.58
C ALA A 743 -0.60 6.82 6.24
N PRO A 744 0.13 6.10 7.10
CA PRO A 744 0.42 4.68 6.88
C PRO A 744 -0.87 3.84 6.93
N ALA A 745 -0.96 2.88 6.02
CA ALA A 745 -1.99 1.85 5.97
C ALA A 745 -1.33 0.47 6.13
N PHE A 746 -1.94 -0.40 6.93
CA PHE A 746 -1.41 -1.71 7.26
C PHE A 746 -2.27 -2.80 6.63
N SER A 747 -1.63 -3.86 6.13
CA SER A 747 -2.34 -5.01 5.58
C SER A 747 -2.78 -5.97 6.69
N ASP A 748 -3.87 -6.68 6.43
CA ASP A 748 -4.28 -7.84 7.22
C ASP A 748 -3.18 -8.92 7.15
N ILE A 749 -3.03 -9.68 8.23
CA ILE A 749 -2.01 -10.72 8.34
C ILE A 749 -2.67 -12.09 8.41
N LEU A 750 -2.04 -13.07 7.78
CA LEU A 750 -2.48 -14.46 7.80
C LEU A 750 -1.59 -15.25 8.75
N ILE A 751 -2.18 -15.89 9.75
CA ILE A 751 -1.45 -16.85 10.59
C ILE A 751 -1.82 -18.28 10.23
N SER A 752 -0.83 -19.17 10.25
CA SER A 752 -1.05 -20.62 10.17
C SER A 752 -0.71 -21.26 11.51
N PHE A 753 -1.58 -22.13 12.02
CA PHE A 753 -1.42 -22.78 13.32
C PHE A 753 -1.89 -24.23 13.29
N GLU A 754 -1.46 -25.04 14.25
CA GLU A 754 -1.87 -26.44 14.38
C GLU A 754 -3.40 -26.57 14.50
N ASN A 755 -4.01 -27.54 13.81
CA ASN A 755 -5.47 -27.70 13.76
C ASN A 755 -6.10 -28.17 15.10
N SER A 756 -5.29 -28.60 16.07
CA SER A 756 -5.73 -29.13 17.36
C SER A 756 -4.81 -28.68 18.49
N GLY A 757 -5.31 -28.67 19.73
CA GLY A 757 -4.54 -28.27 20.91
C GLY A 757 -4.96 -26.91 21.47
N ALA A 758 -4.23 -26.43 22.47
CA ALA A 758 -4.56 -25.21 23.20
C ALA A 758 -4.58 -23.96 22.28
N THR A 759 -3.62 -23.84 21.36
CA THR A 759 -3.61 -22.74 20.38
C THR A 759 -4.84 -22.72 19.49
N ALA A 760 -5.26 -23.88 18.98
CA ALA A 760 -6.44 -23.98 18.13
C ALA A 760 -7.73 -23.62 18.89
N SER A 761 -7.82 -24.03 20.16
CA SER A 761 -8.96 -23.70 21.03
C SER A 761 -9.02 -22.20 21.30
N ASP A 762 -7.94 -21.59 21.77
CA ASP A 762 -7.92 -20.18 22.16
C ASP A 762 -8.18 -19.26 20.97
N LEU A 763 -7.62 -19.56 19.79
CA LEU A 763 -7.87 -18.78 18.57
C LEU A 763 -9.30 -18.96 18.05
N GLN A 764 -9.89 -20.15 18.19
CA GLN A 764 -11.28 -20.40 17.83
C GLN A 764 -12.24 -19.66 18.76
N ASP A 765 -12.00 -19.70 20.07
CA ASP A 765 -12.80 -19.01 21.07
C ASP A 765 -12.73 -17.49 20.86
N TRP A 766 -11.54 -16.98 20.59
CA TRP A 766 -11.34 -15.57 20.26
C TRP A 766 -12.10 -15.17 18.98
N SER A 767 -12.02 -15.98 17.91
CA SER A 767 -12.78 -15.74 16.68
C SER A 767 -14.30 -15.78 16.92
N ASN A 768 -14.78 -16.71 17.75
CA ASN A 768 -16.20 -16.82 18.11
C ASN A 768 -16.68 -15.60 18.88
N HIS A 769 -15.89 -15.05 19.81
CA HIS A 769 -16.23 -13.82 20.53
C HIS A 769 -16.53 -12.67 19.56
N ILE A 770 -15.64 -12.45 18.58
CA ILE A 770 -15.83 -11.42 17.56
C ILE A 770 -17.05 -11.71 16.67
N ALA A 771 -17.24 -12.97 16.25
CA ALA A 771 -18.39 -13.37 15.43
C ALA A 771 -19.74 -13.16 16.15
N HIS A 772 -19.75 -13.20 17.49
CA HIS A 772 -20.92 -12.89 18.32
C HIS A 772 -21.09 -11.40 18.62
N GLY A 773 -20.29 -10.51 18.01
CA GLY A 773 -20.37 -9.06 18.18
C GLY A 773 -19.76 -8.55 19.49
N LEU A 774 -18.99 -9.38 20.21
CA LEU A 774 -18.24 -8.93 21.38
C LEU A 774 -16.99 -8.16 20.93
N THR A 775 -16.67 -7.07 21.63
CA THR A 775 -15.42 -6.34 21.41
C THR A 775 -14.28 -7.04 22.15
N ASP A 776 -13.53 -7.89 21.46
CA ASP A 776 -12.35 -8.60 21.98
C ASP A 776 -11.13 -8.31 21.09
N GLN A 777 -10.75 -7.04 20.97
CA GLN A 777 -9.53 -6.67 20.25
C GLN A 777 -8.31 -6.80 21.18
N ARG A 778 -7.20 -7.36 20.68
CA ARG A 778 -6.00 -7.61 21.50
C ARG A 778 -4.76 -7.02 20.85
N SER A 779 -3.81 -6.58 21.66
CA SER A 779 -2.45 -6.29 21.19
C SER A 779 -1.70 -7.60 20.90
N GLY A 780 -0.69 -7.56 20.03
CA GLY A 780 0.17 -8.72 19.78
C GLY A 780 1.62 -8.30 19.58
N GLN A 781 2.53 -9.27 19.63
CA GLN A 781 3.94 -9.06 19.33
C GLN A 781 4.46 -10.17 18.42
N LEU A 782 5.29 -9.79 17.45
CA LEU A 782 6.11 -10.70 16.64
C LEU A 782 7.58 -10.38 16.91
N GLU A 783 8.23 -11.24 17.67
CA GLU A 783 9.66 -11.15 17.97
C GLU A 783 10.43 -11.83 16.83
N ILE A 784 11.39 -11.12 16.25
CA ILE A 784 12.35 -11.63 15.27
C ILE A 784 13.64 -11.93 16.04
N SER A 785 14.15 -13.14 15.93
CA SER A 785 15.29 -13.59 16.73
C SER A 785 16.44 -14.09 15.87
N VAL A 786 17.66 -14.02 16.42
CA VAL A 786 18.87 -14.66 15.88
C VAL A 786 19.58 -15.37 17.02
N SER A 787 19.78 -16.70 16.89
CA SER A 787 20.39 -17.52 17.95
C SER A 787 19.72 -17.32 19.32
N LEU A 788 18.39 -17.25 19.35
CA LEU A 788 17.54 -17.01 20.53
C LEU A 788 17.60 -15.60 21.15
N ASN A 789 18.36 -14.67 20.56
CA ASN A 789 18.31 -13.26 20.97
C ASN A 789 17.32 -12.51 20.08
N VAL A 790 16.37 -11.80 20.70
CA VAL A 790 15.43 -10.93 19.96
C VAL A 790 16.21 -9.74 19.39
N ILE A 791 16.16 -9.56 18.07
CA ILE A 791 16.87 -8.49 17.35
C ILE A 791 15.93 -7.37 16.89
N ALA A 792 14.63 -7.64 16.82
CA ALA A 792 13.58 -6.68 16.50
C ALA A 792 12.23 -7.22 16.97
N THR A 793 11.32 -6.35 17.40
CA THR A 793 9.95 -6.71 17.78
C THR A 793 8.95 -5.85 17.01
N LEU A 794 8.04 -6.50 16.28
CA LEU A 794 6.85 -5.84 15.76
C LEU A 794 5.75 -5.89 16.82
N GLN A 795 5.39 -4.74 17.36
CA GLN A 795 4.31 -4.61 18.34
C GLN A 795 3.02 -4.20 17.61
N PHE A 796 2.08 -5.11 17.49
CA PHE A 796 0.74 -4.84 16.96
C PHE A 796 -0.12 -4.17 18.04
N THR A 797 -0.68 -3.01 17.72
CA THR A 797 -1.53 -2.25 18.64
C THR A 797 -2.90 -2.92 18.80
N THR A 798 -3.47 -3.36 17.69
CA THR A 798 -4.79 -3.97 17.61
C THR A 798 -4.77 -5.09 16.58
N LEU A 799 -5.12 -6.29 17.01
CA LEU A 799 -5.40 -7.47 16.20
C LEU A 799 -6.86 -7.86 16.40
N THR A 800 -7.59 -8.05 15.30
CA THR A 800 -8.98 -8.51 15.32
C THR A 800 -9.15 -9.71 14.39
N PRO A 801 -9.52 -10.90 14.89
CA PRO A 801 -9.90 -12.04 14.07
C PRO A 801 -10.97 -11.64 13.05
N THR A 802 -10.73 -11.84 11.76
CA THR A 802 -11.73 -11.55 10.72
C THR A 802 -12.29 -12.82 10.09
N SER A 803 -11.44 -13.83 9.90
CA SER A 803 -11.79 -15.03 9.13
C SER A 803 -10.96 -16.22 9.61
N ILE A 804 -11.61 -17.27 10.12
CA ILE A 804 -10.96 -18.54 10.44
C ILE A 804 -11.37 -19.60 9.40
N ALA A 805 -10.39 -20.29 8.83
CA ALA A 805 -10.66 -21.33 7.83
C ALA A 805 -11.50 -22.46 8.45
N SER A 806 -12.63 -22.78 7.81
CA SER A 806 -13.56 -23.81 8.30
C SER A 806 -12.97 -25.23 8.21
N PHE A 807 -11.99 -25.45 7.33
CA PHE A 807 -11.34 -26.74 7.13
C PHE A 807 -9.81 -26.59 7.18
N PRO A 808 -9.09 -27.55 7.79
CA PRO A 808 -7.64 -27.53 7.79
C PRO A 808 -7.03 -27.82 6.42
N VAL A 809 -5.87 -27.22 6.16
CA VAL A 809 -4.99 -27.55 5.04
C VAL A 809 -3.89 -28.47 5.59
N GLY A 810 -4.08 -29.78 5.42
CA GLY A 810 -3.23 -30.79 6.05
C GLY A 810 -3.43 -30.83 7.57
N PHE A 811 -2.36 -30.57 8.34
CA PHE A 811 -2.40 -30.55 9.81
C PHE A 811 -2.61 -29.14 10.41
N PHE A 812 -2.85 -28.13 9.57
CA PHE A 812 -2.88 -26.73 9.98
C PHE A 812 -4.20 -26.05 9.60
N ARG A 813 -4.59 -25.02 10.35
CA ARG A 813 -5.64 -24.06 9.98
C ARG A 813 -5.03 -22.68 9.81
N THR A 814 -5.76 -21.82 9.12
CA THR A 814 -5.39 -20.42 8.96
C THR A 814 -6.42 -19.49 9.61
N LEU A 815 -5.94 -18.34 10.07
CA LEU A 815 -6.74 -17.26 10.63
C LEU A 815 -6.22 -15.92 10.11
N ASP A 816 -7.12 -15.14 9.52
CA ASP A 816 -6.87 -13.76 9.13
C ASP A 816 -7.08 -12.83 10.32
N PHE A 817 -6.15 -11.90 10.50
CA PHE A 817 -6.28 -10.79 11.42
C PHE A 817 -6.28 -9.47 10.68
N SER A 818 -7.28 -8.64 11.00
CA SER A 818 -7.17 -7.22 10.71
C SER A 818 -6.21 -6.54 11.69
N VAL A 819 -5.25 -5.82 11.13
CA VAL A 819 -4.20 -5.11 11.87
C VAL A 819 -4.54 -3.61 11.90
N GLY A 820 -4.70 -3.05 13.10
CA GLY A 820 -4.93 -1.61 13.26
C GLY A 820 -3.67 -0.80 12.95
N SER A 821 -2.57 -1.12 13.63
CA SER A 821 -1.22 -0.64 13.32
C SER A 821 -0.18 -1.55 13.99
N PHE A 822 1.07 -1.43 13.59
CA PHE A 822 2.19 -2.02 14.33
C PHE A 822 3.35 -1.05 14.43
N THR A 823 4.17 -1.14 15.47
CA THR A 823 5.45 -0.42 15.61
C THR A 823 6.62 -1.38 15.60
N LEU A 824 7.79 -0.94 15.13
CA LEU A 824 9.03 -1.70 15.22
C LEU A 824 9.86 -1.19 16.41
N GLN A 825 10.39 -2.10 17.24
CA GLN A 825 11.21 -1.81 18.42
C GLN A 825 12.48 -2.66 18.46
#